data_AF-A0A7C5EP91-F1
#
_entry.id   AF-A0A7C5EP91-F1
#
_cell.length_a   1.000
_cell.length_b   1.000
_cell.length_c   1.000
_cell.angle_alpha   90.00
_cell.angle_beta   90.00
_cell.angle_gamma   90.00
#
_symmetry.space_group_name_H-M   'P 1'
#
loop_
_entity.id
_entity.type
_entity.pdbx_description
1 polymer ?
#
loop_
_entity_poly.entity_id
_entity_poly.type
_entity_poly.pdbx_seq_one_letter_code
_entity_poly.pdbx_strand_id
1 'polypeptide(L)'
;MIRSKALRFLVLLLLGLAFVACSSDGGDDMAEGEQGTPDEAGMQTQENVQPQEQVDEEMALAIADAQRRTAIVNDLIAKAEAAANAGDHLKAHEYYRQALDYDPTNRRASTGYDAMTKLLMDERPKTDKFNAVVAKQQEIQVKAAHYYREGIKARAENRLADAVDNLDRAYQLLKYNESPLATDLNADFVKKVLDDTRELKDRHDRMAAQREQEQIARMKREEEERERLQLQRRKRALWENLLDKFEAEEYDRVERIADAILKLDYKDVDAARIKEAARQARRAIARERNVSDLREEWVTTFMDIKSKMVPETGIIGFPSEEKWKEISARGPIQLSRAAVEDISDADRAVRDALANTVLPKVDWSAKTFAEVIDELTSQTNVNIFATPEARTAGEDAGELGLEFTQIAAEDALAALCGRTELVFTTEGGLVKIQTKAEASKNKVVEFYNVRDLVNGIRNFPGVQLNLNASGVGGGEEALEEEDTEPTRTLEMEGLINLLKTVDPGWDDDENNRIDPMNETGVLIVKQTPAYHRLIRRVLEDLRRNTGVQVAIEARFITVENNFLQEIGVDLRGLGDDTAGVGVAGPGTNRSFDDFGQAGNGFGSPSAPLGIGTGNDSGVFFSDRNGNTDVRGRVENLFDESLGNPATLDSSGGTSFQFAYLDDVQLEAILRAVQKYERTNTVTAPRLLMHNTQRAHLMVLNEVSYVKDFDVEIAQASTIADPVIDKIREGVILDV
;
A
#
# COMPACT_ATOMS: atom_id res chain seq x y z
N MET A 1 14.03 -46.40 -52.81
CA MET A 1 14.71 -47.62 -53.30
C MET A 1 16.02 -47.20 -53.97
N ILE A 2 17.14 -47.46 -53.28
CA ILE A 2 18.50 -47.70 -53.77
C ILE A 2 19.07 -46.71 -54.82
N ARG A 3 19.90 -45.77 -54.34
CA ARG A 3 21.32 -45.63 -54.74
C ARG A 3 22.02 -44.61 -53.84
N SER A 4 22.39 -45.06 -52.64
CA SER A 4 23.42 -44.45 -51.80
C SER A 4 24.57 -45.45 -51.70
N LYS A 5 25.75 -45.09 -52.24
CA LYS A 5 27.06 -45.76 -52.03
C LYS A 5 28.10 -45.10 -52.93
N ALA A 6 28.48 -43.86 -52.62
CA ALA A 6 29.72 -43.26 -53.13
C ALA A 6 30.18 -41.99 -52.38
N LEU A 7 29.61 -41.66 -51.22
CA LEU A 7 30.06 -40.51 -50.41
C LEU A 7 30.17 -40.91 -48.93
N ARG A 8 30.96 -41.96 -48.69
CA ARG A 8 31.37 -42.45 -47.36
C ARG A 8 32.89 -42.43 -47.20
N PHE A 9 33.58 -41.52 -47.90
CA PHE A 9 35.05 -41.46 -47.89
C PHE A 9 35.64 -40.08 -47.56
N LEU A 10 34.84 -39.15 -47.01
CA LEU A 10 35.31 -37.80 -46.63
C LEU A 10 34.96 -37.39 -45.19
N VAL A 11 34.72 -38.36 -44.29
CA VAL A 11 34.37 -38.12 -42.87
C VAL A 11 35.33 -38.86 -41.91
N LEU A 12 36.55 -39.17 -42.34
CA LEU A 12 37.48 -40.01 -41.55
C LEU A 12 38.91 -39.44 -41.46
N LEU A 13 39.07 -38.12 -41.49
CA LEU A 13 40.41 -37.51 -41.35
C LEU A 13 40.43 -36.15 -40.64
N LEU A 14 39.58 -35.93 -39.64
CA LEU A 14 39.72 -34.80 -38.69
C LEU A 14 39.27 -35.25 -37.29
N LEU A 15 39.96 -36.27 -36.77
CA LEU A 15 39.85 -36.73 -35.39
C LEU A 15 41.27 -37.01 -34.90
N GLY A 16 41.90 -35.98 -34.34
CA GLY A 16 43.25 -36.05 -33.79
C GLY A 16 43.71 -34.70 -33.25
N LEU A 17 44.08 -34.69 -31.96
CA LEU A 17 44.69 -33.60 -31.17
C LEU A 17 43.74 -32.66 -30.42
N ALA A 18 43.38 -33.02 -29.18
CA ALA A 18 43.97 -32.40 -27.97
C ALA A 18 43.22 -32.84 -26.70
N PHE A 19 43.91 -33.59 -25.83
CA PHE A 19 43.54 -33.88 -24.44
C PHE A 19 44.84 -33.78 -23.63
N VAL A 20 44.94 -32.83 -22.68
CA VAL A 20 45.76 -32.81 -21.43
C VAL A 20 45.27 -31.56 -20.65
N ALA A 21 44.40 -31.70 -19.64
CA ALA A 21 44.67 -31.88 -18.20
C ALA A 21 44.99 -30.59 -17.43
N CYS A 22 44.14 -30.25 -16.44
CA CYS A 22 44.52 -30.15 -15.02
C CYS A 22 43.32 -29.69 -14.17
N SER A 23 42.81 -30.61 -13.36
CA SER A 23 42.04 -30.38 -12.14
C SER A 23 43.00 -30.40 -10.96
N SER A 24 42.86 -29.49 -10.01
CA SER A 24 43.43 -29.65 -8.67
C SER A 24 42.36 -29.38 -7.63
N ASP A 25 42.00 -30.46 -6.96
CA ASP A 25 41.25 -30.53 -5.71
C ASP A 25 42.27 -30.69 -4.56
N GLY A 26 41.86 -30.32 -3.35
CA GLY A 26 42.65 -30.44 -2.11
C GLY A 26 42.28 -29.29 -1.16
N GLY A 27 41.61 -29.48 -0.03
CA GLY A 27 41.48 -30.68 0.81
C GLY A 27 42.38 -30.55 2.03
N ASP A 28 41.77 -30.70 3.21
CA ASP A 28 42.37 -30.98 4.53
C ASP A 28 42.94 -29.75 5.29
N ASP A 29 42.77 -29.57 6.61
CA ASP A 29 42.30 -30.49 7.65
C ASP A 29 42.15 -29.74 9.00
N MET A 30 41.33 -30.30 9.91
CA MET A 30 41.49 -30.39 11.39
C MET A 30 41.61 -29.08 12.23
N ALA A 31 41.23 -28.96 13.50
CA ALA A 31 40.56 -29.73 14.56
C ALA A 31 40.72 -28.81 15.82
N GLU A 32 39.65 -28.45 16.52
CA GLU A 32 39.34 -28.86 17.90
C GLU A 32 40.28 -28.42 19.04
N GLY A 33 39.65 -27.80 20.04
CA GLY A 33 40.02 -27.81 21.46
C GLY A 33 40.81 -26.59 21.96
N GLU A 34 40.62 -26.07 23.16
CA GLU A 34 39.61 -26.23 24.22
C GLU A 34 39.98 -25.19 25.30
N GLN A 35 38.98 -24.70 26.04
CA GLN A 35 39.04 -24.21 27.44
C GLN A 35 39.70 -22.86 27.80
N GLY A 36 38.96 -22.08 28.60
CA GLY A 36 39.48 -21.01 29.45
C GLY A 36 38.46 -19.92 29.77
N THR A 37 37.65 -20.13 30.80
CA THR A 37 36.67 -19.18 31.39
C THR A 37 37.35 -18.09 32.24
N PRO A 38 36.61 -17.21 32.97
CA PRO A 38 36.32 -15.83 32.60
C PRO A 38 36.98 -14.82 33.56
N ASP A 39 37.02 -13.52 33.23
CA ASP A 39 36.86 -12.47 34.26
C ASP A 39 36.74 -11.06 33.68
N GLU A 40 35.92 -10.28 34.40
CA GLU A 40 35.92 -8.82 34.58
C GLU A 40 35.68 -7.89 33.37
N ALA A 41 34.50 -7.28 33.36
CA ALA A 41 34.31 -5.92 32.87
C ALA A 41 33.33 -5.18 33.79
N GLY A 42 33.81 -4.08 34.37
CA GLY A 42 33.04 -3.21 35.25
C GLY A 42 32.07 -2.29 34.53
N MET A 43 31.20 -1.65 35.31
CA MET A 43 30.51 -0.43 34.90
C MET A 43 30.22 0.45 36.12
N GLN A 44 30.60 1.72 35.98
CA GLN A 44 30.49 2.79 36.98
C GLN A 44 29.10 3.45 36.98
N THR A 45 28.72 3.91 38.18
CA THR A 45 28.01 5.17 38.55
C THR A 45 26.66 5.57 37.93
N GLN A 46 25.65 5.82 38.79
CA GLN A 46 25.21 7.19 39.09
C GLN A 46 24.37 7.32 40.38
N GLU A 47 24.59 8.45 41.06
CA GLU A 47 24.05 8.97 42.33
C GLU A 47 22.55 9.29 42.33
N ASN A 48 21.94 9.25 43.53
CA ASN A 48 20.90 10.21 43.91
C ASN A 48 20.93 10.52 45.42
N VAL A 49 20.81 11.80 45.76
CA VAL A 49 21.04 12.44 47.08
C VAL A 49 19.71 12.73 47.81
N GLN A 50 19.81 12.86 49.14
CA GLN A 50 18.83 12.90 50.24
C GLN A 50 17.80 14.07 50.24
N PRO A 51 16.96 14.21 51.31
CA PRO A 51 17.37 15.14 52.36
C PRO A 51 17.09 14.72 53.82
N GLN A 52 18.03 15.13 54.67
CA GLN A 52 18.21 14.84 56.11
C GLN A 52 17.97 16.13 56.92
N GLU A 53 16.90 16.87 56.63
CA GLU A 53 16.70 18.27 57.07
C GLU A 53 15.63 18.44 58.18
N GLN A 54 14.92 17.36 58.57
CA GLN A 54 13.83 17.41 59.55
C GLN A 54 14.25 17.16 61.01
N VAL A 55 15.48 16.70 61.25
CA VAL A 55 15.93 16.29 62.60
C VAL A 55 16.64 17.44 63.36
N ASP A 56 17.17 18.42 62.65
CA ASP A 56 17.93 19.53 63.26
C ASP A 56 17.03 20.66 63.81
N GLU A 57 15.79 20.79 63.33
CA GLU A 57 14.85 21.83 63.73
C GLU A 57 14.20 21.53 65.11
N GLU A 58 14.00 20.26 65.43
CA GLU A 58 13.41 19.80 66.70
C GLU A 58 14.38 19.95 67.88
N MET A 59 15.69 19.81 67.63
CA MET A 59 16.73 19.94 68.65
C MET A 59 17.02 21.41 69.03
N ALA A 60 16.83 22.35 68.09
CA ALA A 60 17.00 23.79 68.34
C ALA A 60 15.88 24.39 69.21
N LEU A 61 14.64 23.91 69.08
CA LEU A 61 13.48 24.39 69.85
C LEU A 61 13.58 24.01 71.35
N ALA A 62 14.08 22.81 71.64
CA ALA A 62 14.23 22.30 73.01
C ALA A 62 15.26 23.10 73.86
N ILE A 63 16.32 23.61 73.23
CA ILE A 63 17.36 24.40 73.90
C ILE A 63 16.85 25.82 74.22
N ALA A 64 16.05 26.42 73.35
CA ALA A 64 15.47 27.76 73.54
C ALA A 64 14.46 27.81 74.70
N ASP A 65 13.66 26.75 74.88
CA ASP A 65 12.67 26.66 75.97
C ASP A 65 13.32 26.49 77.35
N ALA A 66 14.45 25.78 77.45
CA ALA A 66 15.20 25.64 78.70
C ALA A 66 15.81 26.98 79.17
N GLN A 67 16.26 27.82 78.24
CA GLN A 67 16.81 29.14 78.56
C GLN A 67 15.74 30.12 79.06
N ARG A 68 14.52 30.11 78.47
CA ARG A 68 13.41 30.97 78.94
C ARG A 68 12.96 30.67 80.37
N ARG A 69 12.86 29.38 80.73
CA ARG A 69 12.41 28.97 82.08
C ARG A 69 13.34 29.48 83.18
N THR A 70 14.65 29.40 82.95
CA THR A 70 15.66 29.90 83.90
C THR A 70 15.58 31.42 84.08
N ALA A 71 15.29 32.19 83.03
CA ALA A 71 15.15 33.64 83.10
C ALA A 71 13.91 34.08 83.92
N ILE A 72 12.78 33.40 83.75
CA ILE A 72 11.54 33.68 84.49
C ILE A 72 11.71 33.42 85.99
N VAL A 73 12.36 32.31 86.36
CA VAL A 73 12.64 31.97 87.77
C VAL A 73 13.50 33.04 88.44
N ASN A 74 14.53 33.54 87.75
CA ASN A 74 15.39 34.58 88.29
C ASN A 74 14.67 35.93 88.47
N ASP A 75 13.77 36.31 87.56
CA ASP A 75 12.95 37.53 87.69
C ASP A 75 11.97 37.44 88.88
N LEU A 76 11.34 36.27 89.07
CA LEU A 76 10.44 36.03 90.20
C LEU A 76 11.18 36.06 91.55
N ILE A 77 12.40 35.49 91.62
CA ILE A 77 13.25 35.59 92.82
C ILE A 77 13.63 37.05 93.10
N ALA A 78 13.99 37.83 92.08
CA ALA A 78 14.31 39.25 92.25
C ALA A 78 13.10 40.07 92.75
N LYS A 79 11.90 39.80 92.23
CA LYS A 79 10.65 40.41 92.72
C LYS A 79 10.33 39.98 94.15
N ALA A 80 10.60 38.73 94.51
CA ALA A 80 10.43 38.22 95.86
C ALA A 80 11.39 38.89 96.85
N GLU A 81 12.66 39.02 96.50
CA GLU A 81 13.68 39.75 97.27
C GLU A 81 13.30 41.24 97.43
N ALA A 82 12.81 41.88 96.36
CA ALA A 82 12.35 43.27 96.41
C ALA A 82 11.11 43.46 97.30
N ALA A 83 10.13 42.56 97.22
CA ALA A 83 8.95 42.59 98.09
C ALA A 83 9.30 42.32 99.56
N ALA A 84 10.25 41.42 99.82
CA ALA A 84 10.75 41.15 101.17
C ALA A 84 11.45 42.38 101.77
N ASN A 85 12.27 43.07 100.98
CA ASN A 85 12.93 44.31 101.38
C ASN A 85 11.95 45.48 101.60
N ALA A 86 10.80 45.47 100.91
CA ALA A 86 9.74 46.45 101.10
C ALA A 86 8.82 46.17 102.31
N GLY A 87 9.05 45.07 103.05
CA GLY A 87 8.23 44.66 104.19
C GLY A 87 6.91 43.97 103.83
N ASP A 88 6.66 43.70 102.54
CA ASP A 88 5.46 42.96 102.09
C ASP A 88 5.75 41.45 102.05
N HIS A 89 5.76 40.85 103.23
CA HIS A 89 6.14 39.44 103.41
C HIS A 89 5.17 38.46 102.72
N LEU A 90 3.90 38.84 102.54
CA LEU A 90 2.87 38.06 101.86
C LEU A 90 3.14 37.98 100.35
N LYS A 91 3.43 39.12 99.71
CA LYS A 91 3.82 39.12 98.29
C LYS A 91 5.17 38.45 98.06
N ALA A 92 6.13 38.65 98.96
CA ALA A 92 7.42 37.98 98.88
C ALA A 92 7.28 36.45 98.93
N HIS A 93 6.44 35.95 99.85
CA HIS A 93 6.11 34.53 99.96
C HIS A 93 5.47 33.98 98.67
N GLU A 94 4.52 34.70 98.08
CA GLU A 94 3.90 34.28 96.81
C GLU A 94 4.88 34.26 95.63
N TYR A 95 5.76 35.24 95.51
CA TYR A 95 6.75 35.26 94.42
C TYR A 95 7.79 34.15 94.57
N TYR A 96 8.24 33.83 95.79
CA TYR A 96 9.10 32.67 96.02
C TYR A 96 8.39 31.35 95.73
N ARG A 97 7.09 31.23 96.04
CA ARG A 97 6.26 30.06 95.69
C ARG A 97 6.17 29.89 94.17
N GLN A 98 5.87 30.97 93.45
CA GLN A 98 5.78 30.96 92.00
C GLN A 98 7.13 30.58 91.37
N ALA A 99 8.25 31.06 91.91
CA ALA A 99 9.58 30.65 91.43
C ALA A 99 9.83 29.14 91.61
N LEU A 100 9.38 28.54 92.72
CA LEU A 100 9.46 27.08 92.96
C LEU A 100 8.51 26.26 92.09
N ASP A 101 7.36 26.81 91.69
CA ASP A 101 6.46 26.15 90.73
C ASP A 101 7.13 25.99 89.34
N TYR A 102 8.01 26.92 88.95
CA TYR A 102 8.76 26.86 87.68
C TYR A 102 10.06 26.05 87.77
N ASP A 103 10.82 26.16 88.86
CA ASP A 103 11.99 25.33 89.14
C ASP A 103 11.99 24.87 90.61
N PRO A 104 11.45 23.67 90.89
CA PRO A 104 11.37 23.11 92.24
C PRO A 104 12.74 22.84 92.88
N THR A 105 13.82 22.82 92.08
CA THR A 105 15.18 22.54 92.58
C THR A 105 15.96 23.81 92.92
N ASN A 106 15.37 24.99 92.69
CA ASN A 106 16.04 26.26 92.92
C ASN A 106 16.20 26.55 94.42
N ARG A 107 17.44 26.39 94.90
CA ARG A 107 17.79 26.61 96.31
C ARG A 107 17.49 28.02 96.82
N ARG A 108 17.60 29.07 95.99
CA ARG A 108 17.36 30.46 96.43
C ARG A 108 15.87 30.73 96.66
N ALA A 109 15.01 30.17 95.81
CA ALA A 109 13.57 30.32 95.97
C ALA A 109 13.05 29.55 97.20
N SER A 110 13.59 28.35 97.47
CA SER A 110 13.24 27.53 98.63
C SER A 110 13.60 28.20 99.95
N THR A 111 14.82 28.72 100.11
CA THR A 111 15.20 29.42 101.35
C THR A 111 14.42 30.72 101.56
N GLY A 112 14.15 31.48 100.49
CA GLY A 112 13.33 32.69 100.57
C GLY A 112 11.88 32.41 100.97
N TYR A 113 11.28 31.37 100.40
CA TYR A 113 9.94 30.90 100.75
C TYR A 113 9.83 30.52 102.22
N ASP A 114 10.76 29.70 102.73
CA ASP A 114 10.77 29.24 104.11
C ASP A 114 10.97 30.41 105.10
N ALA A 115 11.79 31.40 104.74
CA ALA A 115 12.01 32.59 105.56
C ALA A 115 10.74 33.45 105.68
N MET A 116 10.02 33.68 104.57
CA MET A 116 8.78 34.46 104.58
C MET A 116 7.63 33.70 105.25
N THR A 117 7.59 32.37 105.10
CA THR A 117 6.61 31.50 105.77
C THR A 117 6.68 31.65 107.28
N LYS A 118 7.90 31.70 107.84
CA LYS A 118 8.11 31.89 109.28
C LYS A 118 7.66 33.26 109.78
N LEU A 119 7.80 34.30 108.96
CA LEU A 119 7.41 35.67 109.31
C LEU A 119 5.88 35.88 109.29
N LEU A 120 5.19 35.24 108.35
CA LEU A 120 3.73 35.30 108.21
C LEU A 120 2.97 34.54 109.31
N MET A 121 3.63 33.65 110.03
CA MET A 121 3.02 32.88 111.12
C MET A 121 2.84 33.66 112.42
N ASP A 122 3.46 34.85 112.58
CA ASP A 122 3.56 35.54 113.88
C ASP A 122 2.57 36.71 114.11
N GLU A 123 1.58 36.93 113.24
CA GLU A 123 0.56 37.97 113.46
C GLU A 123 -0.85 37.39 113.70
N ARG A 124 -1.34 37.47 114.94
CA ARG A 124 -2.78 37.37 115.26
C ARG A 124 -3.22 38.45 116.26
N PRO A 125 -4.27 39.22 115.92
CA PRO A 125 -5.20 39.72 116.91
C PRO A 125 -6.67 39.35 116.65
N LYS A 126 -7.27 38.79 117.70
CA LYS A 126 -8.58 39.09 118.34
C LYS A 126 -9.86 39.20 117.48
N THR A 127 -10.61 38.10 117.53
CA THR A 127 -12.04 37.96 117.93
C THR A 127 -12.95 39.19 117.91
N ASP A 128 -13.77 39.28 116.85
CA ASP A 128 -15.22 39.56 116.94
C ASP A 128 -16.04 38.92 115.77
N LYS A 129 -15.46 37.98 115.02
CA LYS A 129 -16.10 37.26 113.88
C LYS A 129 -16.49 35.80 114.17
N PHE A 130 -16.48 35.34 115.42
CA PHE A 130 -16.69 33.91 115.73
C PHE A 130 -18.12 33.43 115.43
N ASN A 131 -19.15 34.25 115.66
CA ASN A 131 -20.55 33.79 115.55
C ASN A 131 -21.10 33.78 114.10
N ALA A 132 -20.58 34.62 113.20
CA ALA A 132 -20.95 34.59 111.78
C ALA A 132 -20.27 33.43 111.01
N VAL A 133 -19.12 32.98 111.49
CA VAL A 133 -18.35 31.88 110.88
C VAL A 133 -19.02 30.52 111.12
N VAL A 134 -19.63 30.30 112.29
CA VAL A 134 -20.29 29.02 112.62
C VAL A 134 -21.56 28.76 111.81
N ALA A 135 -22.39 29.79 111.55
CA ALA A 135 -23.64 29.63 110.77
C ALA A 135 -23.37 29.36 109.27
N LYS A 136 -22.38 30.05 108.68
CA LYS A 136 -21.98 29.84 107.29
C LYS A 136 -21.35 28.45 107.07
N GLN A 137 -20.64 27.93 108.08
CA GLN A 137 -20.08 26.58 108.05
C GLN A 137 -21.16 25.49 107.99
N GLN A 138 -22.27 25.63 108.71
CA GLN A 138 -23.36 24.65 108.67
C GLN A 138 -24.04 24.58 107.28
N GLU A 139 -24.25 25.71 106.62
CA GLU A 139 -24.85 25.75 105.28
C GLU A 139 -23.96 25.05 104.23
N ILE A 140 -22.64 25.25 104.33
CA ILE A 140 -21.66 24.64 103.42
C ILE A 140 -21.62 23.12 103.60
N GLN A 141 -21.70 22.63 104.84
CA GLN A 141 -21.76 21.20 105.14
C GLN A 141 -23.00 20.52 104.52
N VAL A 142 -24.17 21.16 104.57
CA VAL A 142 -25.39 20.62 103.95
C VAL A 142 -25.27 20.55 102.42
N LYS A 143 -24.70 21.58 101.77
CA LYS A 143 -24.48 21.58 100.32
C LYS A 143 -23.45 20.53 99.90
N ALA A 144 -22.35 20.40 100.65
CA ALA A 144 -21.36 19.35 100.41
C ALA A 144 -21.97 17.95 100.54
N ALA A 145 -22.80 17.72 101.56
CA ALA A 145 -23.50 16.45 101.75
C ALA A 145 -24.55 16.14 100.66
N HIS A 146 -25.12 17.16 100.02
CA HIS A 146 -26.00 16.98 98.86
C HIS A 146 -25.20 16.52 97.63
N TYR A 147 -24.16 17.25 97.25
CA TYR A 147 -23.31 16.89 96.11
C TYR A 147 -22.60 15.54 96.30
N TYR A 148 -22.19 15.22 97.53
CA TYR A 148 -21.64 13.90 97.84
C TYR A 148 -22.65 12.78 97.58
N ARG A 149 -23.91 12.93 98.00
CA ARG A 149 -24.98 11.95 97.75
C ARG A 149 -25.30 11.78 96.26
N GLU A 150 -25.40 12.89 95.53
CA GLU A 150 -25.62 12.86 94.07
C GLU A 150 -24.45 12.19 93.35
N GLY A 151 -23.21 12.48 93.77
CA GLY A 151 -22.00 11.85 93.24
C GLY A 151 -21.94 10.34 93.48
N ILE A 152 -22.30 9.88 94.68
CA ILE A 152 -22.41 8.44 95.00
C ILE A 152 -23.52 7.77 94.18
N LYS A 153 -24.67 8.44 94.00
CA LYS A 153 -25.76 7.93 93.18
C LYS A 153 -25.36 7.78 91.71
N ALA A 154 -24.73 8.80 91.12
CA ALA A 154 -24.22 8.74 89.75
C ALA A 154 -23.15 7.65 89.59
N ARG A 155 -22.29 7.43 90.61
CA ARG A 155 -21.32 6.33 90.63
C ARG A 155 -22.00 4.97 90.64
N ALA A 156 -23.08 4.79 91.41
CA ALA A 156 -23.86 3.55 91.46
C ALA A 156 -24.59 3.26 90.14
N GLU A 157 -25.02 4.30 89.42
CA GLU A 157 -25.65 4.20 88.11
C GLU A 157 -24.64 4.11 86.94
N ASN A 158 -23.34 3.96 87.23
CA ASN A 158 -22.24 3.90 86.27
C ASN A 158 -22.13 5.15 85.36
N ARG A 159 -22.70 6.29 85.78
CA ARG A 159 -22.53 7.61 85.14
C ARG A 159 -21.30 8.29 85.71
N LEU A 160 -20.13 7.72 85.40
CA LEU A 160 -18.85 8.04 86.05
C LEU A 160 -18.40 9.49 85.82
N ALA A 161 -18.75 10.10 84.69
CA ALA A 161 -18.48 11.52 84.42
C ALA A 161 -19.28 12.44 85.37
N ASP A 162 -20.60 12.24 85.46
CA ASP A 162 -21.47 12.98 86.38
C ASP A 162 -21.09 12.75 87.85
N ALA A 163 -20.61 11.54 88.18
CA ALA A 163 -20.15 11.18 89.51
C ALA A 163 -18.90 11.96 89.92
N VAL A 164 -17.91 12.05 89.03
CA VAL A 164 -16.67 12.82 89.25
C VAL A 164 -17.01 14.30 89.43
N ASP A 165 -17.86 14.88 88.59
CA ASP A 165 -18.23 16.29 88.67
C ASP A 165 -18.93 16.64 89.99
N ASN A 166 -19.88 15.82 90.45
CA ASN A 166 -20.59 16.06 91.70
C ASN A 166 -19.70 15.82 92.95
N LEU A 167 -18.84 14.79 92.93
CA LEU A 167 -17.88 14.55 94.01
C LEU A 167 -16.78 15.62 94.08
N ASP A 168 -16.36 16.16 92.93
CA ASP A 168 -15.39 17.26 92.86
C ASP A 168 -15.99 18.55 93.41
N ARG A 169 -17.25 18.87 93.10
CA ARG A 169 -17.99 19.98 93.72
C ARG A 169 -18.12 19.82 95.24
N ALA A 170 -18.41 18.60 95.72
CA ALA A 170 -18.46 18.31 97.15
C ALA A 170 -17.09 18.49 97.84
N TYR A 171 -16.02 18.01 97.20
CA TYR A 171 -14.65 18.16 97.69
C TYR A 171 -14.20 19.62 97.74
N GLN A 172 -14.44 20.39 96.67
CA GLN A 172 -14.09 21.82 96.63
C GLN A 172 -14.79 22.61 97.73
N LEU A 173 -16.09 22.36 97.95
CA LEU A 173 -16.86 23.02 99.01
C LEU A 173 -16.30 22.75 100.41
N LEU A 174 -15.82 21.52 100.66
CA LEU A 174 -15.24 21.11 101.95
C LEU A 174 -13.78 21.57 102.11
N LYS A 175 -12.97 21.55 101.05
CA LYS A 175 -11.55 21.94 101.05
C LYS A 175 -11.36 23.42 101.34
N TYR A 176 -12.16 24.28 100.72
CA TYR A 176 -12.03 25.73 100.88
C TYR A 176 -12.74 26.26 102.14
N ASN A 177 -13.44 25.41 102.89
CA ASN A 177 -14.22 25.79 104.08
C ASN A 177 -14.06 24.76 105.21
N GLU A 178 -12.82 24.56 105.67
CA GLU A 178 -12.53 23.63 106.78
C GLU A 178 -13.22 24.07 108.08
N SER A 179 -14.04 23.18 108.65
CA SER A 179 -14.66 23.37 109.95
C SER A 179 -13.84 22.66 111.03
N PRO A 180 -13.50 23.32 112.16
CA PRO A 180 -12.82 22.69 113.28
C PRO A 180 -13.73 21.77 114.13
N LEU A 181 -15.01 21.65 113.79
CA LEU A 181 -15.93 20.67 114.39
C LEU A 181 -15.78 19.32 113.70
N ALA A 182 -15.46 18.28 114.46
CA ALA A 182 -15.43 16.90 113.98
C ALA A 182 -16.81 16.52 113.39
N THR A 183 -16.87 16.42 112.07
CA THR A 183 -18.05 16.01 111.30
C THR A 183 -17.68 14.76 110.50
N ASP A 184 -18.59 13.80 110.35
CA ASP A 184 -18.33 12.51 109.69
C ASP A 184 -17.96 12.66 108.19
N LEU A 185 -18.34 13.77 107.55
CA LEU A 185 -17.99 14.10 106.18
C LEU A 185 -16.88 15.16 106.14
N ASN A 186 -15.65 14.71 105.90
CA ASN A 186 -14.48 15.58 105.76
C ASN A 186 -13.94 15.61 104.31
N ALA A 187 -13.12 16.62 104.00
CA ALA A 187 -12.56 16.80 102.66
C ALA A 187 -11.72 15.59 102.23
N ASP A 188 -10.96 14.98 103.15
CA ASP A 188 -10.09 13.84 102.86
C ASP A 188 -10.87 12.58 102.46
N PHE A 189 -12.00 12.32 103.12
CA PHE A 189 -12.87 11.20 102.79
C PHE A 189 -13.51 11.38 101.41
N VAL A 190 -14.04 12.57 101.12
CA VAL A 190 -14.61 12.86 99.79
C VAL A 190 -13.55 12.82 98.70
N LYS A 191 -12.32 13.28 98.99
CA LYS A 191 -11.18 13.18 98.07
C LYS A 191 -10.85 11.74 97.72
N LYS A 192 -10.78 10.85 98.71
CA LYS A 192 -10.52 9.42 98.48
C LYS A 192 -11.60 8.80 97.59
N VAL A 193 -12.87 9.10 97.86
CA VAL A 193 -14.00 8.62 97.04
C VAL A 193 -13.94 9.19 95.62
N LEU A 194 -13.56 10.45 95.45
CA LEU A 194 -13.38 11.10 94.15
C LEU A 194 -12.24 10.45 93.35
N ASP A 195 -11.09 10.22 93.97
CA ASP A 195 -9.92 9.60 93.34
C ASP A 195 -10.24 8.15 92.90
N ASP A 196 -10.91 7.36 93.74
CA ASP A 196 -11.40 6.03 93.37
C ASP A 196 -12.37 6.07 92.17
N THR A 197 -13.20 7.12 92.08
CA THR A 197 -14.18 7.28 90.99
C THR A 197 -13.50 7.72 89.69
N ARG A 198 -12.48 8.58 89.78
CA ARG A 198 -11.62 8.95 88.64
C ARG A 198 -10.89 7.74 88.09
N GLU A 199 -10.30 6.92 88.96
CA GLU A 199 -9.62 5.69 88.54
C GLU A 199 -10.59 4.70 87.87
N LEU A 200 -11.82 4.56 88.40
CA LEU A 200 -12.86 3.75 87.78
C LEU A 200 -13.25 4.26 86.38
N LYS A 201 -13.42 5.58 86.22
CA LYS A 201 -13.71 6.21 84.93
C LYS A 201 -12.58 5.97 83.93
N ASP A 202 -11.34 6.21 84.33
CA ASP A 202 -10.17 6.03 83.47
C ASP A 202 -9.99 4.57 83.04
N ARG A 203 -10.34 3.60 83.89
CA ARG A 203 -10.38 2.18 83.51
C ARG A 203 -11.48 1.89 82.50
N HIS A 204 -12.68 2.45 82.70
CA HIS A 204 -13.81 2.27 81.79
C HIS A 204 -13.54 2.89 80.41
N ASP A 205 -13.00 4.10 80.37
CA ASP A 205 -12.69 4.82 79.14
C ASP A 205 -11.53 4.14 78.39
N ARG A 206 -10.50 3.64 79.09
CA ARG A 206 -9.44 2.81 78.48
C ARG A 206 -9.97 1.51 77.87
N MET A 207 -10.87 0.82 78.57
CA MET A 207 -11.50 -0.40 78.06
C MET A 207 -12.43 -0.13 76.86
N ALA A 208 -13.14 1.00 76.86
CA ALA A 208 -13.98 1.42 75.73
C ALA A 208 -13.12 1.75 74.50
N ALA A 209 -12.06 2.54 74.67
CA ALA A 209 -11.12 2.90 73.60
C ALA A 209 -10.39 1.67 73.02
N GLN A 210 -9.99 0.70 73.86
CA GLN A 210 -9.40 -0.56 73.39
C GLN A 210 -10.36 -1.37 72.52
N ARG A 211 -11.62 -1.51 72.93
CA ARG A 211 -12.64 -2.24 72.15
C ARG A 211 -12.90 -1.57 70.80
N GLU A 212 -12.95 -0.24 70.77
CA GLU A 212 -13.13 0.53 69.54
C GLU A 212 -11.95 0.36 68.58
N GLN A 213 -10.71 0.43 69.08
CA GLN A 213 -9.51 0.17 68.28
C GLN A 213 -9.45 -1.27 67.75
N GLU A 214 -9.83 -2.27 68.56
CA GLU A 214 -9.90 -3.67 68.13
C GLU A 214 -10.95 -3.88 67.04
N GLN A 215 -12.12 -3.24 67.13
CA GLN A 215 -13.16 -3.31 66.10
C GLN A 215 -12.69 -2.68 64.78
N ILE A 216 -12.07 -1.50 64.82
CA ILE A 216 -11.51 -0.84 63.63
C ILE A 216 -10.41 -1.69 63.01
N ALA A 217 -9.50 -2.24 63.81
CA ALA A 217 -8.42 -3.11 63.34
C ALA A 217 -8.93 -4.44 62.76
N ARG A 218 -10.07 -4.94 63.23
CA ARG A 218 -10.73 -6.13 62.68
C ARG A 218 -11.41 -5.83 61.35
N MET A 219 -12.17 -4.75 61.27
CA MET A 219 -12.83 -4.32 60.03
C MET A 219 -11.82 -4.08 58.91
N LYS A 220 -10.70 -3.40 59.22
CA LYS A 220 -9.63 -3.14 58.26
C LYS A 220 -8.97 -4.44 57.77
N ARG A 221 -8.73 -5.42 58.67
CA ARG A 221 -8.20 -6.74 58.29
C ARG A 221 -9.16 -7.52 57.40
N GLU A 222 -10.46 -7.51 57.72
CA GLU A 222 -11.49 -8.18 56.91
C GLU A 222 -11.63 -7.52 55.52
N GLU A 223 -11.45 -6.21 55.42
CA GLU A 223 -11.47 -5.46 54.16
C GLU A 223 -10.23 -5.77 53.30
N GLU A 224 -9.03 -5.73 53.88
CA GLU A 224 -7.78 -6.12 53.21
C GLU A 224 -7.79 -7.58 52.72
N GLU A 225 -8.35 -8.50 53.49
CA GLU A 225 -8.53 -9.90 53.07
C GLU A 225 -9.50 -10.01 51.89
N ARG A 226 -10.62 -9.27 51.91
CA ARG A 226 -11.59 -9.26 50.81
C ARG A 226 -10.96 -8.72 49.52
N GLU A 227 -10.20 -7.64 49.59
CA GLU A 227 -9.51 -7.06 48.43
C GLU A 227 -8.48 -8.05 47.85
N ARG A 228 -7.67 -8.69 48.71
CA ARG A 228 -6.74 -9.75 48.27
C ARG A 228 -7.46 -10.88 47.56
N LEU A 229 -8.58 -11.33 48.11
CA LEU A 229 -9.33 -12.47 47.59
C LEU A 229 -10.02 -12.11 46.26
N GLN A 230 -10.51 -10.87 46.10
CA GLN A 230 -11.02 -10.36 44.84
C GLN A 230 -9.93 -10.26 43.77
N LEU A 231 -8.75 -9.74 44.12
CA LEU A 231 -7.61 -9.64 43.20
C LEU A 231 -7.15 -11.02 42.74
N GLN A 232 -7.07 -12.01 43.66
CA GLN A 232 -6.76 -13.38 43.31
C GLN A 232 -7.81 -14.02 42.39
N ARG A 233 -9.11 -13.82 42.66
CA ARG A 233 -10.19 -14.32 41.78
C ARG A 233 -10.09 -13.73 40.37
N ARG A 234 -9.86 -12.41 40.28
CA ARG A 234 -9.69 -11.71 39.00
C ARG A 234 -8.46 -12.22 38.25
N LYS A 235 -7.35 -12.41 38.96
CA LYS A 235 -6.11 -12.98 38.38
C LYS A 235 -6.36 -14.40 37.86
N ARG A 236 -7.04 -15.26 38.62
CA ARG A 236 -7.40 -16.62 38.19
C ARG A 236 -8.29 -16.63 36.94
N ALA A 237 -9.32 -15.79 36.89
CA ALA A 237 -10.20 -15.70 35.72
C ALA A 237 -9.45 -15.23 34.45
N LEU A 238 -8.51 -14.30 34.60
CA LEU A 238 -7.64 -13.88 33.49
C LEU A 238 -6.72 -15.02 33.04
N TRP A 239 -6.19 -15.80 33.97
CA TRP A 239 -5.35 -16.96 33.68
C TRP A 239 -6.12 -18.08 32.94
N GLU A 240 -7.34 -18.38 33.35
CA GLU A 240 -8.20 -19.34 32.64
C GLU A 240 -8.47 -18.86 31.20
N ASN A 241 -8.88 -17.60 31.02
CA ASN A 241 -9.11 -17.04 29.70
C ASN A 241 -7.84 -17.02 28.83
N LEU A 242 -6.69 -16.75 29.44
CA LEU A 242 -5.39 -16.75 28.78
C LEU A 242 -5.04 -18.13 28.23
N LEU A 243 -5.25 -19.18 29.03
CA LEU A 243 -5.00 -20.56 28.62
C LEU A 243 -5.95 -21.00 27.51
N ASP A 244 -7.24 -20.70 27.63
CA ASP A 244 -8.23 -20.99 26.58
C ASP A 244 -7.84 -20.33 25.24
N LYS A 245 -7.34 -19.09 25.27
CA LYS A 245 -6.88 -18.39 24.07
C LYS A 245 -5.55 -18.88 23.53
N PHE A 246 -4.71 -19.45 24.39
CA PHE A 246 -3.47 -20.09 23.96
C PHE A 246 -3.76 -21.40 23.24
N GLU A 247 -4.70 -22.21 23.74
CA GLU A 247 -5.16 -23.44 23.10
C GLU A 247 -5.86 -23.18 21.76
N ALA A 248 -6.59 -22.07 21.65
CA ALA A 248 -7.24 -21.64 20.40
C ALA A 248 -6.27 -21.00 19.37
N GLU A 249 -4.96 -21.01 19.61
CA GLU A 249 -3.92 -20.36 18.77
C GLU A 249 -4.14 -18.85 18.54
N GLU A 250 -4.94 -18.19 19.39
CA GLU A 250 -5.21 -16.76 19.33
C GLU A 250 -4.13 -15.93 20.06
N TYR A 251 -2.87 -16.07 19.63
CA TYR A 251 -1.69 -15.52 20.32
C TYR A 251 -1.74 -13.98 20.51
N ASP A 252 -2.38 -13.22 19.61
CA ASP A 252 -2.59 -11.77 19.77
C ASP A 252 -3.48 -11.42 20.97
N ARG A 253 -4.45 -12.28 21.32
CA ARG A 253 -5.26 -12.11 22.52
C ARG A 253 -4.48 -12.54 23.77
N VAL A 254 -3.69 -13.60 23.68
CA VAL A 254 -2.83 -14.06 24.76
C VAL A 254 -1.86 -12.96 25.20
N GLU A 255 -1.15 -12.30 24.27
CA GLU A 255 -0.23 -11.20 24.60
C GLU A 255 -0.95 -10.08 25.38
N ARG A 256 -2.18 -9.72 24.97
CA ARG A 256 -2.99 -8.67 25.62
C ARG A 256 -3.49 -9.08 27.01
N ILE A 257 -3.91 -10.33 27.20
CA ILE A 257 -4.37 -10.83 28.50
C ILE A 257 -3.18 -10.98 29.45
N ALA A 258 -2.03 -11.47 28.97
CA ALA A 258 -0.79 -11.53 29.75
C ALA A 258 -0.35 -10.14 30.22
N ASP A 259 -0.48 -9.11 29.37
CA ASP A 259 -0.25 -7.71 29.77
C ASP A 259 -1.23 -7.22 30.83
N ALA A 260 -2.49 -7.66 30.80
CA ALA A 260 -3.45 -7.34 31.85
C ALA A 260 -3.09 -8.01 33.19
N ILE A 261 -2.56 -9.22 33.17
CA ILE A 261 -2.06 -9.92 34.37
C ILE A 261 -0.81 -9.21 34.92
N LEU A 262 0.15 -8.86 34.07
CA LEU A 262 1.37 -8.14 34.48
C LEU A 262 1.10 -6.74 35.01
N LYS A 263 0.00 -6.09 34.59
CA LYS A 263 -0.48 -4.83 35.20
C LYS A 263 -1.02 -5.02 36.62
N LEU A 264 -1.64 -6.18 36.91
CA LEU A 264 -2.14 -6.51 38.25
C LEU A 264 -1.02 -6.99 39.17
N ASP A 265 -0.08 -7.77 38.63
CA ASP A 265 1.07 -8.32 39.34
C ASP A 265 2.29 -8.35 38.42
N TYR A 266 3.13 -7.31 38.54
CA TYR A 266 4.30 -7.14 37.70
C TYR A 266 5.40 -8.20 37.94
N LYS A 267 5.33 -8.94 39.05
CA LYS A 267 6.33 -9.96 39.42
C LYS A 267 5.96 -11.36 38.92
N ASP A 268 4.82 -11.51 38.24
CA ASP A 268 4.37 -12.80 37.72
C ASP A 268 5.29 -13.28 36.57
N VAL A 269 6.20 -14.19 36.90
CA VAL A 269 7.18 -14.77 35.96
C VAL A 269 6.49 -15.63 34.90
N ASP A 270 5.41 -16.32 35.24
CA ASP A 270 4.72 -17.24 34.33
C ASP A 270 3.94 -16.45 33.27
N ALA A 271 3.30 -15.34 33.67
CA ALA A 271 2.64 -14.43 32.74
C ALA A 271 3.63 -13.84 31.72
N ALA A 272 4.83 -13.45 32.17
CA ALA A 272 5.87 -12.96 31.27
C ALA A 272 6.40 -14.03 30.30
N ARG A 273 6.57 -15.27 30.79
CA ARG A 273 7.00 -16.41 29.96
C ARG A 273 5.99 -16.76 28.89
N ILE A 274 4.70 -16.87 29.23
CA ILE A 274 3.67 -17.19 28.25
C ILE A 274 3.50 -16.06 27.23
N LYS A 275 3.63 -14.80 27.65
CA LYS A 275 3.63 -13.68 26.71
C LYS A 275 4.72 -13.83 25.64
N GLU A 276 5.95 -14.17 26.06
CA GLU A 276 7.06 -14.36 25.12
C GLU A 276 6.88 -15.62 24.26
N ALA A 277 6.38 -16.72 24.83
CA ALA A 277 6.05 -17.93 24.08
C ALA A 277 4.97 -17.67 23.02
N ALA A 278 3.90 -16.95 23.36
CA ALA A 278 2.84 -16.55 22.43
C ALA A 278 3.38 -15.66 21.31
N ARG A 279 4.26 -14.72 21.63
CA ARG A 279 4.92 -13.87 20.65
C ARG A 279 5.78 -14.67 19.66
N GLN A 280 6.52 -15.66 20.16
CA GLN A 280 7.33 -16.54 19.31
C GLN A 280 6.46 -17.43 18.42
N ALA A 281 5.40 -18.03 18.97
CA ALA A 281 4.46 -18.84 18.21
C ALA A 281 3.76 -18.04 17.11
N ARG A 282 3.28 -16.83 17.42
CA ARG A 282 2.71 -15.92 16.42
C ARG A 282 3.67 -15.62 15.28
N ARG A 283 4.94 -15.32 15.61
CA ARG A 283 5.98 -15.06 14.61
C ARG A 283 6.29 -16.30 13.76
N ALA A 284 6.27 -17.49 14.35
CA ALA A 284 6.48 -18.74 13.63
C ALA A 284 5.36 -18.99 12.61
N ILE A 285 4.09 -18.86 13.03
CA ILE A 285 2.93 -19.01 12.13
C ILE A 285 2.92 -17.96 11.03
N ALA A 286 3.19 -16.69 11.37
CA ALA A 286 3.28 -15.63 10.38
C ALA A 286 4.41 -15.87 9.37
N ARG A 287 5.55 -16.41 9.82
CA ARG A 287 6.66 -16.77 8.94
C ARG A 287 6.27 -17.93 8.02
N GLU A 288 5.63 -18.96 8.55
CA GLU A 288 5.20 -20.11 7.76
C GLU A 288 4.19 -19.70 6.68
N ARG A 289 3.17 -18.90 7.04
CA ARG A 289 2.23 -18.32 6.09
C ARG A 289 2.94 -17.48 5.03
N ASN A 290 3.78 -16.53 5.44
CA ASN A 290 4.51 -15.70 4.49
C ASN A 290 5.39 -16.51 3.54
N VAL A 291 6.02 -17.59 4.01
CA VAL A 291 6.83 -18.48 3.15
C VAL A 291 5.95 -19.27 2.18
N SER A 292 4.80 -19.76 2.64
CA SER A 292 3.82 -20.44 1.78
C SER A 292 3.28 -19.50 0.71
N ASP A 293 2.79 -18.33 1.12
CA ASP A 293 2.21 -17.30 0.25
C ASP A 293 3.26 -16.82 -0.76
N LEU A 294 4.49 -16.51 -0.29
CA LEU A 294 5.58 -16.12 -1.18
C LEU A 294 5.89 -17.20 -2.21
N ARG A 295 5.87 -18.48 -1.81
CA ARG A 295 6.12 -19.59 -2.73
C ARG A 295 5.02 -19.70 -3.78
N GLU A 296 3.76 -19.59 -3.38
CA GLU A 296 2.62 -19.63 -4.30
C GLU A 296 2.65 -18.47 -5.29
N GLU A 297 2.85 -17.25 -4.80
CA GLU A 297 2.98 -16.04 -5.62
C GLU A 297 4.19 -16.11 -6.55
N TRP A 298 5.32 -16.64 -6.07
CA TRP A 298 6.51 -16.84 -6.89
C TRP A 298 6.24 -17.84 -8.00
N VAL A 299 5.63 -18.99 -7.71
CA VAL A 299 5.28 -19.99 -8.74
C VAL A 299 4.32 -19.37 -9.76
N THR A 300 3.28 -18.68 -9.31
CA THR A 300 2.28 -18.04 -10.17
C THR A 300 2.92 -16.99 -11.08
N THR A 301 3.78 -16.12 -10.53
CA THR A 301 4.50 -15.09 -11.29
C THR A 301 5.42 -15.70 -12.34
N PHE A 302 6.19 -16.75 -11.98
CA PHE A 302 7.08 -17.40 -12.94
C PHE A 302 6.33 -18.20 -14.01
N MET A 303 5.18 -18.78 -13.70
CA MET A 303 4.31 -19.40 -14.70
C MET A 303 3.74 -18.35 -15.66
N ASP A 304 3.31 -17.19 -15.15
CA ASP A 304 2.85 -16.07 -15.98
C ASP A 304 3.97 -15.57 -16.91
N ILE A 305 5.18 -15.35 -16.37
CA ILE A 305 6.37 -14.99 -17.17
C ILE A 305 6.66 -16.04 -18.24
N LYS A 306 6.67 -17.33 -17.91
CA LYS A 306 6.90 -18.41 -18.88
C LYS A 306 5.84 -18.44 -19.97
N SER A 307 4.58 -18.19 -19.62
CA SER A 307 3.49 -18.12 -20.60
C SER A 307 3.70 -16.97 -21.59
N LYS A 308 4.12 -15.80 -21.09
CA LYS A 308 4.43 -14.60 -21.89
C LYS A 308 5.70 -14.72 -22.74
N MET A 309 6.61 -15.65 -22.41
CA MET A 309 7.79 -15.94 -23.23
C MET A 309 7.45 -16.72 -24.51
N VAL A 310 6.27 -17.32 -24.61
CA VAL A 310 5.82 -18.00 -25.83
C VAL A 310 5.32 -16.93 -26.80
N PRO A 311 5.94 -16.75 -27.97
CA PRO A 311 5.46 -15.78 -28.96
C PRO A 311 4.07 -16.17 -29.44
N GLU A 312 3.13 -15.24 -29.42
CA GLU A 312 1.82 -15.45 -30.02
C GLU A 312 1.96 -15.54 -31.54
N THR A 313 1.43 -16.60 -32.14
CA THR A 313 1.42 -16.81 -33.60
C THR A 313 0.11 -16.36 -34.24
N GLY A 314 -0.94 -16.16 -33.44
CA GLY A 314 -2.22 -15.61 -33.87
C GLY A 314 -2.19 -14.07 -33.91
N ILE A 315 -3.07 -13.48 -34.71
CA ILE A 315 -3.23 -12.01 -34.77
C ILE A 315 -3.79 -11.49 -33.43
N ILE A 316 -4.75 -12.22 -32.85
CA ILE A 316 -5.33 -11.96 -31.53
C ILE A 316 -5.53 -13.31 -30.84
N GLY A 317 -4.80 -13.54 -29.75
CA GLY A 317 -5.05 -14.63 -28.82
C GLY A 317 -5.94 -14.15 -27.68
N PHE A 318 -7.18 -14.67 -27.58
CA PHE A 318 -7.98 -14.43 -26.38
C PHE A 318 -7.52 -15.36 -25.26
N PRO A 319 -7.50 -14.88 -24.00
CA PRO A 319 -7.19 -15.73 -22.86
C PRO A 319 -8.27 -16.81 -22.66
N SER A 320 -7.96 -17.84 -21.89
CA SER A 320 -8.94 -18.87 -21.52
C SER A 320 -10.14 -18.27 -20.79
N GLU A 321 -11.30 -18.94 -20.81
CA GLU A 321 -12.51 -18.47 -20.12
C GLU A 321 -12.27 -18.21 -18.63
N GLU A 322 -11.51 -19.09 -17.96
CA GLU A 322 -11.14 -18.92 -16.55
C GLU A 322 -10.30 -17.66 -16.34
N LYS A 323 -9.32 -17.42 -17.21
CA LYS A 323 -8.47 -16.23 -17.14
C LYS A 323 -9.27 -14.97 -17.46
N TRP A 324 -10.23 -15.06 -18.39
CA TRP A 324 -11.14 -13.96 -18.70
C TRP A 324 -12.07 -13.64 -17.52
N LYS A 325 -12.59 -14.66 -16.82
CA LYS A 325 -13.34 -14.47 -15.57
C LYS A 325 -12.49 -13.78 -14.51
N GLU A 326 -11.25 -14.22 -14.32
CA GLU A 326 -10.30 -13.58 -13.38
C GLU A 326 -10.05 -12.10 -13.75
N ILE A 327 -9.78 -11.81 -15.02
CA ILE A 327 -9.58 -10.44 -15.53
C ILE A 327 -10.84 -9.59 -15.31
N SER A 328 -12.02 -10.14 -15.62
CA SER A 328 -13.29 -9.43 -15.44
C SER A 328 -13.59 -9.18 -13.96
N ALA A 329 -13.24 -10.13 -13.08
CA ALA A 329 -13.44 -10.02 -11.64
C ALA A 329 -12.49 -9.00 -10.97
N ARG A 330 -11.30 -8.76 -11.56
CA ARG A 330 -10.41 -7.68 -11.11
C ARG A 330 -11.03 -6.30 -11.28
N GLY A 331 -12.05 -6.17 -12.13
CA GLY A 331 -12.72 -4.91 -12.42
C GLY A 331 -11.81 -3.91 -13.15
N PRO A 332 -12.35 -2.76 -13.54
CA PRO A 332 -11.57 -1.68 -14.12
C PRO A 332 -10.53 -1.15 -13.12
N ILE A 333 -9.32 -0.83 -13.59
CA ILE A 333 -8.27 -0.20 -12.79
C ILE A 333 -8.75 1.21 -12.41
N GLN A 334 -9.40 1.36 -11.26
CA GLN A 334 -9.83 2.65 -10.72
C GLN A 334 -8.88 3.12 -9.62
N LEU A 335 -8.44 4.38 -9.71
CA LEU A 335 -7.58 4.99 -8.68
C LEU A 335 -8.31 5.20 -7.35
N SER A 336 -9.64 5.27 -7.37
CA SER A 336 -10.46 5.43 -6.16
C SER A 336 -10.95 4.08 -5.65
N ARG A 337 -10.31 3.60 -4.58
CA ARG A 337 -10.82 2.49 -3.74
C ARG A 337 -12.16 2.81 -3.06
N ALA A 338 -12.61 4.07 -3.10
CA ALA A 338 -13.67 4.59 -2.25
C ALA A 338 -15.10 4.53 -2.85
N ALA A 339 -15.30 4.12 -4.11
CA ALA A 339 -16.62 4.20 -4.74
C ALA A 339 -17.05 2.96 -5.55
N VAL A 340 -16.24 1.90 -5.60
CA VAL A 340 -16.71 0.57 -6.02
C VAL A 340 -17.15 -0.20 -4.78
N GLU A 341 -18.16 0.31 -4.08
CA GLU A 341 -19.25 -0.62 -3.79
C GLU A 341 -20.05 -0.66 -5.10
N ASP A 342 -19.61 -1.52 -6.03
CA ASP A 342 -20.58 -2.24 -6.83
C ASP A 342 -21.56 -2.76 -5.81
N ILE A 343 -22.73 -2.11 -5.71
CA ILE A 343 -23.93 -2.49 -4.96
C ILE A 343 -23.55 -3.56 -3.94
N SER A 344 -23.29 -3.17 -2.68
CA SER A 344 -23.01 -4.11 -1.58
C SER A 344 -23.83 -5.38 -1.78
N ASP A 345 -23.29 -6.58 -1.54
CA ASP A 345 -24.04 -7.83 -1.78
C ASP A 345 -25.46 -7.76 -1.15
N ALA A 346 -25.58 -7.01 -0.04
CA ALA A 346 -26.85 -6.64 0.58
C ALA A 346 -27.74 -5.71 -0.29
N ASP A 347 -27.21 -4.64 -0.87
CA ASP A 347 -27.93 -3.76 -1.80
C ASP A 347 -28.36 -4.50 -3.09
N ARG A 348 -27.61 -5.52 -3.52
CA ARG A 348 -27.91 -6.29 -4.74
C ARG A 348 -29.05 -7.23 -4.47
N ALA A 349 -28.98 -7.93 -3.34
CA ALA A 349 -30.07 -8.75 -2.83
C ALA A 349 -31.36 -7.94 -2.65
N VAL A 350 -31.27 -6.69 -2.17
CA VAL A 350 -32.43 -5.79 -2.05
C VAL A 350 -33.03 -5.44 -3.41
N ARG A 351 -32.20 -5.04 -4.39
CA ARG A 351 -32.70 -4.72 -5.74
C ARG A 351 -33.32 -5.94 -6.41
N ASP A 352 -32.66 -7.09 -6.32
CA ASP A 352 -33.17 -8.35 -6.87
C ASP A 352 -34.47 -8.77 -6.18
N ALA A 353 -34.62 -8.54 -4.87
CA ALA A 353 -35.86 -8.81 -4.15
C ALA A 353 -37.01 -7.91 -4.63
N LEU A 354 -36.76 -6.61 -4.85
CA LEU A 354 -37.77 -5.68 -5.38
C LEU A 354 -38.16 -5.99 -6.83
N ALA A 355 -37.18 -6.33 -7.68
CA ALA A 355 -37.41 -6.63 -9.09
C ALA A 355 -38.13 -7.97 -9.29
N ASN A 356 -37.79 -9.00 -8.51
CA ASN A 356 -38.37 -10.33 -8.64
C ASN A 356 -39.74 -10.47 -7.94
N THR A 357 -40.10 -9.55 -7.06
CA THR A 357 -41.41 -9.56 -6.38
C THR A 357 -42.46 -8.90 -7.27
N VAL A 358 -43.32 -9.70 -7.88
CA VAL A 358 -44.46 -9.20 -8.69
C VAL A 358 -45.71 -9.11 -7.81
N LEU A 359 -46.26 -7.90 -7.70
CA LEU A 359 -47.47 -7.61 -6.97
C LEU A 359 -48.70 -7.91 -7.86
N PRO A 360 -49.55 -8.90 -7.52
CA PRO A 360 -50.62 -9.36 -8.40
C PRO A 360 -51.74 -8.33 -8.58
N LYS A 361 -52.07 -7.59 -7.52
CA LYS A 361 -53.03 -6.48 -7.55
C LYS A 361 -52.60 -5.43 -6.51
N VAL A 362 -52.49 -4.19 -6.95
CA VAL A 362 -52.11 -3.04 -6.12
C VAL A 362 -53.23 -2.01 -6.22
N ASP A 363 -53.81 -1.66 -5.07
CA ASP A 363 -54.85 -0.64 -4.95
C ASP A 363 -54.47 0.32 -3.82
N TRP A 364 -53.91 1.47 -4.21
CA TRP A 364 -53.44 2.55 -3.34
C TRP A 364 -54.33 3.79 -3.48
N SER A 365 -55.56 3.62 -3.94
CA SER A 365 -56.51 4.71 -4.13
C SER A 365 -56.83 5.45 -2.82
N ALA A 366 -57.10 4.71 -1.75
CA ALA A 366 -57.50 5.24 -0.44
C ALA A 366 -56.45 5.05 0.68
N LYS A 367 -55.21 4.67 0.33
CA LYS A 367 -54.14 4.40 1.31
C LYS A 367 -53.24 5.62 1.51
N THR A 368 -52.80 5.82 2.73
CA THR A 368 -51.80 6.84 3.08
C THR A 368 -50.39 6.39 2.68
N PHE A 369 -49.47 7.35 2.52
CA PHE A 369 -48.08 7.06 2.16
C PHE A 369 -47.39 6.09 3.13
N ALA A 370 -47.66 6.20 4.43
CA ALA A 370 -47.14 5.30 5.44
C ALA A 370 -47.67 3.86 5.27
N GLU A 371 -48.97 3.70 5.02
CA GLU A 371 -49.59 2.39 4.79
C GLU A 371 -49.06 1.70 3.53
N VAL A 372 -48.73 2.47 2.49
CA VAL A 372 -48.14 1.94 1.26
C VAL A 372 -46.70 1.46 1.48
N ILE A 373 -45.89 2.19 2.26
CA ILE A 373 -44.53 1.76 2.60
C ILE A 373 -44.55 0.47 3.43
N ASP A 374 -45.45 0.38 4.42
CA ASP A 374 -45.58 -0.81 5.26
C ASP A 374 -46.04 -2.02 4.43
N GLU A 375 -46.97 -1.81 3.50
CA GLU A 375 -47.42 -2.84 2.57
C GLU A 375 -46.27 -3.32 1.67
N LEU A 376 -45.51 -2.41 1.05
CA LEU A 376 -44.36 -2.76 0.22
C LEU A 376 -43.28 -3.50 1.02
N THR A 377 -43.00 -3.06 2.25
CA THR A 377 -42.06 -3.72 3.17
C THR A 377 -42.51 -5.15 3.49
N SER A 378 -43.81 -5.34 3.77
CA SER A 378 -44.37 -6.66 4.11
C SER A 378 -44.35 -7.66 2.95
N GLN A 379 -44.57 -7.19 1.72
CA GLN A 379 -44.67 -8.05 0.54
C GLN A 379 -43.30 -8.36 -0.09
N THR A 380 -42.34 -7.43 0.02
CA THR A 380 -40.99 -7.60 -0.57
C THR A 380 -39.97 -8.15 0.43
N ASN A 381 -40.27 -8.10 1.73
CA ASN A 381 -39.33 -8.42 2.82
C ASN A 381 -38.02 -7.60 2.76
N VAL A 382 -38.12 -6.38 2.22
CA VAL A 382 -37.03 -5.40 2.13
C VAL A 382 -37.32 -4.27 3.12
N ASN A 383 -36.31 -3.85 3.88
CA ASN A 383 -36.45 -2.71 4.78
C ASN A 383 -36.51 -1.40 3.99
N ILE A 384 -37.65 -0.71 4.04
CA ILE A 384 -37.87 0.60 3.40
C ILE A 384 -37.93 1.69 4.47
N PHE A 385 -37.09 2.70 4.36
CA PHE A 385 -36.97 3.82 5.29
C PHE A 385 -37.18 5.15 4.56
N ALA A 386 -38.18 5.94 4.97
CA ALA A 386 -38.38 7.30 4.47
C ALA A 386 -37.78 8.34 5.44
N THR A 387 -37.05 9.33 4.91
CA THR A 387 -36.54 10.46 5.70
C THR A 387 -37.71 11.28 6.29
N PRO A 388 -37.51 12.03 7.38
CA PRO A 388 -38.58 12.85 7.97
C PRO A 388 -39.21 13.81 6.97
N GLU A 389 -38.39 14.45 6.13
CA GLU A 389 -38.83 15.38 5.08
C GLU A 389 -39.61 14.65 3.96
N ALA A 390 -39.18 13.44 3.58
CA ALA A 390 -39.90 12.63 2.60
C ALA A 390 -41.23 12.09 3.14
N ARG A 391 -41.31 11.78 4.44
CA ARG A 391 -42.56 11.35 5.08
C ARG A 391 -43.58 12.48 5.10
N THR A 392 -43.17 13.70 5.46
CA THR A 392 -44.08 14.86 5.42
C THR A 392 -44.54 15.14 4.00
N ALA A 393 -43.64 15.15 3.01
CA ALA A 393 -44.00 15.37 1.61
C ALA A 393 -44.92 14.28 1.04
N GLY A 394 -44.71 13.02 1.44
CA GLY A 394 -45.57 11.91 1.06
C GLY A 394 -46.96 11.96 1.70
N GLU A 395 -47.07 12.44 2.94
CA GLU A 395 -48.35 12.63 3.63
C GLU A 395 -49.12 13.86 3.09
N ASP A 396 -48.40 14.93 2.73
CA ASP A 396 -48.96 16.15 2.12
C ASP A 396 -49.52 15.90 0.71
N ALA A 397 -49.05 14.84 0.03
CA ALA A 397 -49.55 14.45 -1.30
C ALA A 397 -50.98 13.87 -1.27
N GLY A 398 -51.51 13.54 -0.08
CA GLY A 398 -52.88 13.02 0.09
C GLY A 398 -53.10 11.63 -0.51
N GLU A 399 -54.29 11.38 -1.03
CA GLU A 399 -54.65 10.11 -1.70
C GLU A 399 -53.83 9.93 -2.99
N LEU A 400 -53.11 8.81 -3.08
CA LEU A 400 -52.16 8.54 -4.16
C LEU A 400 -52.84 8.24 -5.50
N GLY A 401 -54.02 7.59 -5.47
CA GLY A 401 -54.82 7.30 -6.66
C GLY A 401 -54.16 6.32 -7.63
N LEU A 402 -53.28 5.44 -7.14
CA LEU A 402 -52.52 4.50 -7.95
C LEU A 402 -53.14 3.10 -7.90
N GLU A 403 -53.45 2.54 -9.06
CA GLU A 403 -53.93 1.16 -9.22
C GLU A 403 -53.10 0.44 -10.27
N PHE A 404 -52.58 -0.73 -9.92
CA PHE A 404 -51.78 -1.56 -10.82
C PHE A 404 -52.21 -3.03 -10.77
N THR A 405 -52.06 -3.72 -11.90
CA THR A 405 -52.26 -5.16 -12.00
C THR A 405 -50.97 -5.78 -12.53
N GLN A 406 -50.42 -6.77 -11.83
CA GLN A 406 -49.15 -7.44 -12.18
C GLN A 406 -47.97 -6.48 -12.41
N ILE A 407 -47.58 -5.74 -11.37
CA ILE A 407 -46.44 -4.80 -11.42
C ILE A 407 -45.28 -5.33 -10.55
N ALA A 408 -44.02 -5.16 -10.98
CA ALA A 408 -42.88 -5.43 -10.11
C ALA A 408 -42.87 -4.44 -8.95
N ALA A 409 -42.45 -4.86 -7.76
CA ALA A 409 -42.43 -3.99 -6.59
C ALA A 409 -41.49 -2.78 -6.78
N GLU A 410 -40.40 -2.95 -7.55
CA GLU A 410 -39.52 -1.85 -7.96
C GLU A 410 -40.26 -0.80 -8.80
N ASP A 411 -41.03 -1.22 -9.81
CA ASP A 411 -41.79 -0.32 -10.68
C ASP A 411 -42.93 0.37 -9.92
N ALA A 412 -43.58 -0.35 -9.00
CA ALA A 412 -44.62 0.20 -8.14
C ALA A 412 -44.07 1.27 -7.18
N LEU A 413 -42.89 1.02 -6.61
CA LEU A 413 -42.15 1.99 -5.79
C LEU A 413 -41.72 3.21 -6.63
N ALA A 414 -41.27 3.00 -7.87
CA ALA A 414 -40.94 4.09 -8.78
C ALA A 414 -42.16 4.96 -9.11
N ALA A 415 -43.33 4.35 -9.35
CA ALA A 415 -44.58 5.07 -9.60
C ALA A 415 -45.05 5.86 -8.37
N LEU A 416 -44.88 5.30 -7.17
CA LEU A 416 -45.16 5.98 -5.90
C LEU A 416 -44.28 7.24 -5.75
N CYS A 417 -42.97 7.09 -5.92
CA CYS A 417 -42.01 8.19 -5.88
C CYS A 417 -42.29 9.26 -6.94
N GLY A 418 -42.71 8.85 -8.14
CA GLY A 418 -43.11 9.77 -9.21
C GLY A 418 -44.32 10.65 -8.85
N ARG A 419 -45.29 10.10 -8.12
CA ARG A 419 -46.51 10.83 -7.71
C ARG A 419 -46.26 11.82 -6.57
N THR A 420 -45.34 11.50 -5.66
CA THR A 420 -45.01 12.30 -4.45
C THR A 420 -43.80 13.21 -4.63
N GLU A 421 -43.21 13.26 -5.84
CA GLU A 421 -41.96 13.97 -6.14
C GLU A 421 -40.74 13.52 -5.30
N LEU A 422 -40.77 12.28 -4.79
CA LEU A 422 -39.70 11.68 -4.00
C LEU A 422 -38.75 10.85 -4.87
N VAL A 423 -37.60 10.48 -4.31
CA VAL A 423 -36.61 9.60 -4.94
C VAL A 423 -36.20 8.51 -3.95
N PHE A 424 -36.05 7.28 -4.43
CA PHE A 424 -35.52 6.18 -3.62
C PHE A 424 -34.09 5.83 -4.03
N THR A 425 -33.24 5.52 -3.05
CA THR A 425 -31.88 4.99 -3.22
C THR A 425 -31.68 3.74 -2.37
N THR A 426 -30.83 2.82 -2.81
CA THR A 426 -30.48 1.62 -2.03
C THR A 426 -29.10 1.84 -1.42
N GLU A 427 -28.98 1.83 -0.10
CA GLU A 427 -27.74 2.07 0.63
C GLU A 427 -27.65 1.13 1.83
N GLY A 428 -26.63 0.27 1.89
CA GLY A 428 -26.35 -0.56 3.08
C GLY A 428 -27.38 -1.66 3.39
N GLY A 429 -28.06 -2.19 2.38
CA GLY A 429 -29.06 -3.26 2.51
C GLY A 429 -30.47 -2.77 2.86
N LEU A 430 -30.76 -1.47 2.68
CA LEU A 430 -32.10 -0.91 2.84
C LEU A 430 -32.44 0.04 1.70
N VAL A 431 -33.75 0.26 1.49
CA VAL A 431 -34.27 1.27 0.55
C VAL A 431 -34.53 2.55 1.31
N LYS A 432 -33.85 3.63 0.95
CA LYS A 432 -34.01 4.96 1.52
C LYS A 432 -34.84 5.84 0.58
N ILE A 433 -36.02 6.28 1.03
CA ILE A 433 -36.84 7.27 0.31
C ILE A 433 -36.52 8.66 0.87
N GLN A 434 -36.18 9.59 -0.01
CA GLN A 434 -35.75 10.94 0.35
C GLN A 434 -36.31 11.95 -0.66
N THR A 435 -36.29 13.24 -0.32
CA THR A 435 -36.72 14.29 -1.27
C THR A 435 -35.68 14.45 -2.39
N LYS A 436 -36.07 15.00 -3.55
CA LYS A 436 -35.11 15.34 -4.62
C LYS A 436 -33.97 16.24 -4.13
N ALA A 437 -34.29 17.20 -3.25
CA ALA A 437 -33.30 18.11 -2.67
C ALA A 437 -32.31 17.39 -1.73
N GLU A 438 -32.76 16.39 -0.97
CA GLU A 438 -31.87 15.55 -0.14
C GLU A 438 -31.02 14.61 -0.99
N ALA A 439 -31.60 13.99 -2.03
CA ALA A 439 -30.88 13.12 -2.95
C ALA A 439 -29.74 13.85 -3.68
N SER A 440 -29.98 15.10 -4.10
CA SER A 440 -28.98 15.94 -4.76
C SER A 440 -27.80 16.34 -3.86
N LYS A 441 -27.93 16.24 -2.52
CA LYS A 441 -26.82 16.52 -1.58
C LYS A 441 -25.80 15.39 -1.53
N ASN A 442 -26.20 14.15 -1.81
CA ASN A 442 -25.30 12.99 -1.77
C ASN A 442 -24.45 12.93 -3.06
N LYS A 443 -23.43 13.79 -3.13
CA LYS A 443 -22.49 13.85 -4.25
C LYS A 443 -21.21 13.12 -3.89
N VAL A 444 -20.82 12.21 -4.76
CA VAL A 444 -19.56 11.47 -4.65
C VAL A 444 -18.58 12.05 -5.68
N VAL A 445 -17.29 11.96 -5.38
CA VAL A 445 -16.23 12.28 -6.34
C VAL A 445 -15.68 10.97 -6.88
N GLU A 446 -15.80 10.76 -8.18
CA GLU A 446 -15.21 9.60 -8.87
C GLU A 446 -14.17 10.05 -9.90
N PHE A 447 -13.20 9.17 -10.14
CA PHE A 447 -12.12 9.39 -11.11
C PHE A 447 -12.32 8.44 -12.30
N TYR A 448 -12.50 8.99 -13.49
CA TYR A 448 -12.59 8.22 -14.73
C TYR A 448 -11.32 8.39 -15.54
N ASN A 449 -10.59 7.30 -15.77
CA ASN A 449 -9.55 7.30 -16.80
C ASN A 449 -10.25 7.31 -18.17
N VAL A 450 -9.92 8.28 -19.02
CA VAL A 450 -10.44 8.43 -20.39
C VAL A 450 -9.30 8.63 -21.40
N ARG A 451 -8.07 8.27 -21.01
CA ARG A 451 -6.88 8.44 -21.84
C ARG A 451 -7.02 7.70 -23.17
N ASP A 452 -7.68 6.56 -23.16
CA ASP A 452 -7.98 5.73 -24.34
C ASP A 452 -8.95 6.40 -25.33
N LEU A 453 -9.82 7.29 -24.84
CA LEU A 453 -10.80 8.01 -25.66
C LEU A 453 -10.29 9.37 -26.15
N VAL A 454 -9.44 10.03 -25.35
CA VAL A 454 -8.97 11.40 -25.60
C VAL A 454 -7.64 11.44 -26.32
N ASN A 455 -6.74 10.47 -26.09
CA ASN A 455 -5.48 10.44 -26.81
C ASN A 455 -5.73 9.96 -28.24
N GLY A 456 -5.40 10.81 -29.20
CA GLY A 456 -5.49 10.48 -30.61
C GLY A 456 -4.57 9.34 -30.97
N ILE A 457 -5.10 8.41 -31.76
CA ILE A 457 -4.26 7.49 -32.48
C ILE A 457 -3.54 8.30 -33.56
N ARG A 458 -2.22 8.18 -33.63
CA ARG A 458 -1.41 8.89 -34.62
C ARG A 458 -1.57 8.24 -35.98
N ASN A 459 -1.76 9.06 -37.01
CA ASN A 459 -1.68 8.61 -38.39
C ASN A 459 -0.21 8.44 -38.78
N PHE A 460 0.04 7.47 -39.66
CA PHE A 460 1.33 7.23 -40.27
C PHE A 460 1.13 7.24 -41.79
N PRO A 461 0.92 8.42 -42.40
CA PRO A 461 0.71 8.50 -43.85
C PRO A 461 1.93 7.94 -44.59
N GLY A 462 1.66 7.25 -45.71
CA GLY A 462 2.72 6.76 -46.58
C GLY A 462 3.44 7.89 -47.30
N VAL A 463 4.74 7.71 -47.53
CA VAL A 463 5.55 8.61 -48.34
C VAL A 463 5.06 8.57 -49.78
N GLN A 464 4.79 9.74 -50.38
CA GLN A 464 4.53 9.83 -51.81
C GLN A 464 5.85 9.74 -52.58
N LEU A 465 6.06 8.64 -53.31
CA LEU A 465 7.18 8.52 -54.24
C LEU A 465 6.87 9.32 -55.51
N ASN A 466 7.40 10.54 -55.61
CA ASN A 466 7.30 11.32 -56.82
C ASN A 466 8.31 10.80 -57.86
N LEU A 467 7.87 9.94 -58.78
CA LEU A 467 8.70 9.40 -59.87
C LEU A 467 8.81 10.39 -61.04
N ASN A 468 9.05 11.68 -60.75
CA ASN A 468 9.29 12.65 -61.81
C ASN A 468 10.68 12.41 -62.44
N ALA A 469 10.67 11.79 -63.61
CA ALA A 469 11.86 11.64 -64.44
C ALA A 469 12.30 13.01 -64.98
N SER A 470 13.41 13.51 -64.46
CA SER A 470 14.22 14.62 -64.98
C SER A 470 13.50 15.96 -65.23
N GLY A 471 13.73 16.95 -64.37
CA GLY A 471 13.35 18.33 -64.69
C GLY A 471 13.51 19.31 -63.55
N VAL A 472 14.72 19.87 -63.43
CA VAL A 472 15.04 21.18 -62.83
C VAL A 472 14.49 21.46 -61.42
N GLY A 473 15.37 21.35 -60.42
CA GLY A 473 15.17 21.94 -59.09
C GLY A 473 15.08 20.93 -57.94
N GLY A 474 15.97 19.92 -57.90
CA GLY A 474 16.02 18.97 -56.79
C GLY A 474 16.93 19.45 -55.67
N GLY A 475 16.43 20.37 -54.84
CA GLY A 475 16.94 20.55 -53.50
C GLY A 475 16.41 19.42 -52.62
N GLU A 476 17.31 18.75 -51.91
CA GLU A 476 17.08 17.87 -50.76
C GLU A 476 15.60 17.59 -50.43
N GLU A 477 14.95 16.71 -51.21
CA GLU A 477 13.67 16.13 -50.80
C GLU A 477 13.98 15.07 -49.75
N ALA A 478 14.27 15.56 -48.54
CA ALA A 478 14.00 14.81 -47.33
C ALA A 478 12.60 14.20 -47.48
N LEU A 479 12.42 12.99 -46.96
CA LEU A 479 11.09 12.46 -46.72
C LEU A 479 10.35 13.52 -45.88
N GLU A 480 9.57 14.40 -46.51
CA GLU A 480 8.65 15.24 -45.79
C GLU A 480 7.63 14.26 -45.22
N GLU A 481 7.90 13.80 -44.00
CA GLU A 481 6.87 13.21 -43.16
C GLU A 481 5.76 14.27 -43.12
N GLU A 482 4.71 14.04 -43.90
CA GLU A 482 3.50 14.85 -43.87
C GLU A 482 3.13 15.00 -42.39
N ASP A 483 3.05 16.24 -41.88
CA ASP A 483 2.80 16.51 -40.46
C ASP A 483 1.67 15.59 -40.00
N THR A 484 2.01 14.68 -39.08
CA THR A 484 1.09 13.61 -38.66
C THR A 484 -0.06 14.22 -37.86
N GLU A 485 -1.07 14.73 -38.57
CA GLU A 485 -2.29 15.21 -37.94
C GLU A 485 -2.93 14.01 -37.23
N PRO A 486 -3.14 14.10 -35.89
CA PRO A 486 -3.80 13.04 -35.16
C PRO A 486 -5.18 12.79 -35.76
N THR A 487 -5.56 11.52 -35.91
CA THR A 487 -6.93 11.19 -36.31
C THR A 487 -7.91 11.83 -35.32
N ARG A 488 -9.04 12.36 -35.81
CA ARG A 488 -10.12 12.99 -35.03
C ARG A 488 -10.19 12.48 -33.60
N THR A 489 -9.57 13.23 -32.69
CA THR A 489 -9.68 13.03 -31.25
C THR A 489 -11.06 13.47 -30.81
N LEU A 490 -11.69 12.69 -29.95
CA LEU A 490 -12.70 13.27 -29.08
C LEU A 490 -11.92 14.16 -28.10
N GLU A 491 -11.79 15.44 -28.42
CA GLU A 491 -11.14 16.40 -27.52
C GLU A 491 -11.75 16.30 -26.13
N MET A 492 -10.94 16.50 -25.08
CA MET A 492 -11.43 16.40 -23.70
C MET A 492 -12.68 17.26 -23.48
N GLU A 493 -12.70 18.46 -24.07
CA GLU A 493 -13.86 19.35 -24.04
C GLU A 493 -15.08 18.78 -24.80
N GLY A 494 -14.84 18.16 -25.95
CA GLY A 494 -15.88 17.45 -26.71
C GLY A 494 -16.49 16.29 -25.92
N LEU A 495 -15.66 15.51 -25.20
CA LEU A 495 -16.12 14.45 -24.30
C LEU A 495 -16.95 15.02 -23.14
N ILE A 496 -16.49 16.10 -22.51
CA ILE A 496 -17.22 16.77 -21.44
C ILE A 496 -18.58 17.26 -21.95
N ASN A 497 -18.62 17.88 -23.13
CA ASN A 497 -19.85 18.37 -23.74
C ASN A 497 -20.82 17.22 -24.04
N LEU A 498 -20.31 16.09 -24.53
CA LEU A 498 -21.12 14.89 -24.74
C LEU A 498 -21.70 14.39 -23.41
N LEU A 499 -20.87 14.23 -22.38
CA LEU A 499 -21.32 13.82 -21.04
C LEU A 499 -22.36 14.78 -20.44
N LYS A 500 -22.23 16.08 -20.73
CA LYS A 500 -23.20 17.10 -20.33
C LYS A 500 -24.52 17.03 -21.11
N THR A 501 -24.46 16.61 -22.37
CA THR A 501 -25.64 16.52 -23.24
C THR A 501 -26.54 15.32 -22.89
N VAL A 502 -25.98 14.24 -22.32
CA VAL A 502 -26.76 13.04 -22.01
C VAL A 502 -27.80 13.29 -20.90
N ASP A 503 -27.58 14.26 -19.99
CA ASP A 503 -28.55 14.58 -18.94
C ASP A 503 -28.43 16.05 -18.47
N PRO A 504 -29.48 16.90 -18.57
CA PRO A 504 -29.44 18.33 -18.27
C PRO A 504 -29.17 18.69 -16.81
N GLY A 505 -29.27 17.76 -15.85
CA GLY A 505 -29.05 18.03 -14.42
C GLY A 505 -27.62 18.40 -14.00
N TRP A 506 -26.71 18.64 -14.96
CA TRP A 506 -25.43 19.30 -14.68
C TRP A 506 -25.61 20.75 -14.23
N ASP A 507 -26.63 21.44 -14.72
CA ASP A 507 -26.90 22.85 -14.43
C ASP A 507 -27.80 23.06 -13.19
N ASP A 508 -28.29 21.97 -12.57
CA ASP A 508 -29.22 22.02 -11.44
C ASP A 508 -28.58 22.51 -10.13
N ASP A 509 -27.25 22.36 -9.97
CA ASP A 509 -26.52 22.73 -8.75
C ASP A 509 -25.07 23.11 -9.09
N GLU A 510 -24.65 24.29 -8.62
CA GLU A 510 -23.28 24.83 -8.79
C GLU A 510 -22.18 23.91 -8.24
N ASN A 511 -22.51 22.98 -7.34
CA ASN A 511 -21.58 21.98 -6.82
C ASN A 511 -21.32 20.79 -7.75
N ASN A 512 -22.06 20.66 -8.86
CA ASN A 512 -21.80 19.67 -9.90
C ASN A 512 -20.61 20.14 -10.73
N ARG A 513 -19.55 19.33 -10.80
CA ARG A 513 -18.38 19.69 -11.60
C ARG A 513 -17.74 18.49 -12.27
N ILE A 514 -17.18 18.75 -13.44
CA ILE A 514 -16.30 17.85 -14.17
C ILE A 514 -14.98 18.61 -14.33
N ASP A 515 -13.96 18.18 -13.62
CA ASP A 515 -12.62 18.76 -13.69
C ASP A 515 -11.75 17.85 -14.57
N PRO A 516 -11.38 18.28 -15.80
CA PRO A 516 -10.46 17.52 -16.63
C PRO A 516 -9.01 17.68 -16.18
N MET A 517 -8.31 16.56 -16.02
CA MET A 517 -6.86 16.52 -15.87
C MET A 517 -6.23 16.14 -17.21
N ASN A 518 -6.02 17.16 -18.07
CA ASN A 518 -5.59 16.97 -19.46
C ASN A 518 -4.26 16.19 -19.59
N GLU A 519 -3.30 16.46 -18.70
CA GLU A 519 -1.97 15.81 -18.74
C GLU A 519 -2.04 14.30 -18.45
N THR A 520 -2.94 13.89 -17.56
CA THR A 520 -3.06 12.48 -17.15
C THR A 520 -4.13 11.73 -17.93
N GLY A 521 -5.07 12.43 -18.57
CA GLY A 521 -6.22 11.84 -19.27
C GLY A 521 -7.28 11.32 -18.29
N VAL A 522 -7.46 12.00 -17.16
CA VAL A 522 -8.41 11.61 -16.11
C VAL A 522 -9.49 12.69 -15.96
N LEU A 523 -10.76 12.28 -15.90
CA LEU A 523 -11.88 13.13 -15.52
C LEU A 523 -12.18 12.94 -14.04
N ILE A 524 -12.18 14.04 -13.29
CA ILE A 524 -12.64 14.07 -11.90
C ILE A 524 -14.07 14.59 -11.91
N VAL A 525 -15.02 13.73 -11.58
CA VAL A 525 -16.44 14.06 -11.62
C VAL A 525 -16.98 14.10 -10.21
N LYS A 526 -17.65 15.20 -9.84
CA LYS A 526 -18.42 15.31 -8.60
C LYS A 526 -19.90 15.35 -8.92
N GLN A 527 -20.62 14.27 -8.66
CA GLN A 527 -22.04 14.16 -8.97
C GLN A 527 -22.74 13.08 -8.12
N THR A 528 -24.06 12.94 -8.23
CA THR A 528 -24.82 11.87 -7.58
C THR A 528 -24.44 10.47 -8.11
N PRO A 529 -24.56 9.40 -7.29
CA PRO A 529 -24.27 8.02 -7.72
C PRO A 529 -25.10 7.52 -8.91
N ALA A 530 -26.30 8.06 -9.11
CA ALA A 530 -27.14 7.72 -10.28
C ALA A 530 -26.49 8.19 -11.59
N TYR A 531 -25.96 9.41 -11.59
CA TYR A 531 -25.23 9.98 -12.72
C TYR A 531 -23.92 9.27 -13.00
N HIS A 532 -23.17 8.90 -11.95
CA HIS A 532 -21.94 8.12 -12.11
C HIS A 532 -22.18 6.78 -12.87
N ARG A 533 -23.35 6.14 -12.67
CA ARG A 533 -23.75 4.96 -13.44
C ARG A 533 -24.01 5.28 -14.92
N LEU A 534 -24.64 6.42 -15.20
CA LEU A 534 -24.89 6.87 -16.56
C LEU A 534 -23.57 7.23 -17.28
N ILE A 535 -22.66 7.95 -16.62
CA ILE A 535 -21.33 8.27 -17.15
C ILE A 535 -20.58 6.98 -17.49
N ARG A 536 -20.57 5.99 -16.58
CA ARG A 536 -19.95 4.69 -16.84
C ARG A 536 -20.52 4.02 -18.09
N ARG A 537 -21.84 4.00 -18.24
CA ARG A 537 -22.49 3.42 -19.42
C ARG A 537 -22.10 4.14 -20.71
N VAL A 538 -22.11 5.47 -20.72
CA VAL A 538 -21.73 6.26 -21.89
C VAL A 538 -20.26 6.02 -22.25
N LEU A 539 -19.36 6.04 -21.26
CA LEU A 539 -17.94 5.76 -21.49
C LEU A 539 -17.71 4.32 -21.98
N GLU A 540 -18.47 3.35 -21.49
CA GLU A 540 -18.41 1.96 -21.97
C GLU A 540 -18.93 1.82 -23.41
N ASP A 541 -20.03 2.49 -23.75
CA ASP A 541 -20.58 2.50 -25.11
C ASP A 541 -19.63 3.20 -26.10
N LEU A 542 -18.97 4.29 -25.69
CA LEU A 542 -17.90 4.91 -26.47
C LEU A 542 -16.74 3.93 -26.67
N ARG A 543 -16.28 3.28 -25.59
CA ARG A 543 -15.20 2.27 -25.63
C ARG A 543 -15.50 1.06 -26.50
N ARG A 544 -16.76 0.64 -26.60
CA ARG A 544 -17.14 -0.47 -27.49
C ARG A 544 -16.98 -0.09 -28.96
N ASN A 545 -17.14 1.18 -29.28
CA ASN A 545 -17.04 1.70 -30.65
C ASN A 545 -15.62 2.22 -30.98
N THR A 546 -14.87 2.69 -29.99
CA THR A 546 -13.48 3.14 -30.14
C THR A 546 -12.51 1.99 -29.87
N GLY A 547 -11.46 1.82 -30.67
CA GLY A 547 -10.46 0.76 -30.44
C GLY A 547 -10.69 -0.52 -31.24
N VAL A 548 -11.68 -0.55 -32.14
CA VAL A 548 -11.75 -1.58 -33.18
C VAL A 548 -10.45 -1.54 -33.99
N GLN A 549 -9.77 -2.68 -34.09
CA GLN A 549 -8.60 -2.86 -34.93
C GLN A 549 -8.96 -3.63 -36.19
N VAL A 550 -8.35 -3.26 -37.30
CA VAL A 550 -8.51 -3.88 -38.62
C VAL A 550 -7.17 -4.43 -39.05
N ALA A 551 -7.14 -5.72 -39.36
CA ALA A 551 -5.98 -6.38 -39.96
C ALA A 551 -6.14 -6.39 -41.48
N ILE A 552 -5.23 -5.73 -42.17
CA ILE A 552 -5.24 -5.60 -43.63
C ILE A 552 -4.09 -6.43 -44.18
N GLU A 553 -4.43 -7.32 -45.12
CA GLU A 553 -3.46 -8.17 -45.82
C GLU A 553 -3.60 -7.92 -47.32
N ALA A 554 -2.53 -7.42 -47.94
CA ALA A 554 -2.43 -7.33 -49.39
C ALA A 554 -1.60 -8.51 -49.90
N ARG A 555 -1.93 -9.07 -51.07
CA ARG A 555 -1.16 -10.15 -51.71
C ARG A 555 -0.79 -9.74 -53.12
N PHE A 556 0.50 -9.56 -53.36
CA PHE A 556 1.07 -9.34 -54.68
C PHE A 556 1.56 -10.68 -55.23
N ILE A 557 1.08 -11.06 -56.41
CA ILE A 557 1.40 -12.35 -57.04
C ILE A 557 2.03 -12.04 -58.39
N THR A 558 3.31 -12.40 -58.54
CA THR A 558 4.03 -12.32 -59.82
C THR A 558 4.19 -13.73 -60.37
N VAL A 559 3.76 -13.92 -61.63
CA VAL A 559 3.90 -15.20 -62.35
C VAL A 559 4.65 -14.94 -63.64
N GLU A 560 5.82 -15.54 -63.75
CA GLU A 560 6.68 -15.47 -64.94
C GLU A 560 6.80 -16.86 -65.56
N ASN A 561 6.70 -16.91 -66.89
CA ASN A 561 6.94 -18.12 -67.68
C ASN A 561 7.94 -17.78 -68.77
N ASN A 562 9.16 -18.29 -68.64
CA ASN A 562 10.25 -18.07 -69.59
C ASN A 562 10.42 -19.32 -70.45
N PHE A 563 10.67 -19.12 -71.74
CA PHE A 563 10.93 -20.19 -72.70
C PHE A 563 12.06 -19.77 -73.64
N LEU A 564 13.04 -20.66 -73.82
CA LEU A 564 14.13 -20.48 -74.77
C LEU A 564 14.27 -21.76 -75.59
N GLN A 565 14.30 -21.62 -76.91
CA GLN A 565 14.58 -22.71 -77.83
C GLN A 565 15.53 -22.23 -78.93
N GLU A 566 16.64 -22.93 -79.06
CA GLU A 566 17.63 -22.71 -80.11
C GLU A 566 17.91 -24.06 -80.77
N ILE A 567 17.56 -24.19 -82.05
CA ILE A 567 17.91 -25.35 -82.86
C ILE A 567 18.57 -24.81 -84.12
N GLY A 568 19.82 -25.19 -84.34
CA GLY A 568 20.60 -24.70 -85.47
C GLY A 568 21.59 -25.75 -85.96
N VAL A 569 21.90 -25.67 -87.26
CA VAL A 569 23.01 -26.38 -87.87
C VAL A 569 23.98 -25.34 -88.38
N ASP A 570 25.22 -25.43 -87.93
CA ASP A 570 26.32 -24.56 -88.33
C ASP A 570 27.27 -25.37 -89.22
N LEU A 571 27.49 -24.92 -90.46
CA LEU A 571 28.55 -25.45 -91.30
C LEU A 571 29.73 -24.50 -91.22
N ARG A 572 30.77 -24.89 -90.49
CA ARG A 572 31.98 -24.10 -90.24
C ARG A 572 33.24 -24.90 -90.54
N GLY A 573 34.38 -24.23 -90.69
CA GLY A 573 35.63 -24.89 -91.02
C GLY A 573 36.28 -25.57 -89.81
N LEU A 574 37.01 -26.66 -90.07
CA LEU A 574 37.73 -27.47 -89.06
C LEU A 574 38.85 -26.73 -88.30
N GLY A 575 39.14 -25.48 -88.66
CA GLY A 575 40.21 -24.66 -88.07
C GLY A 575 41.61 -25.25 -88.26
N ASP A 576 42.64 -24.46 -87.94
CA ASP A 576 44.02 -24.98 -87.85
C ASP A 576 44.32 -25.46 -86.42
N ASP A 577 44.00 -26.73 -86.14
CA ASP A 577 44.28 -27.36 -84.85
C ASP A 577 45.71 -27.94 -84.75
N THR A 578 46.58 -27.66 -85.72
CA THR A 578 47.95 -28.19 -85.73
C THR A 578 48.87 -27.52 -84.70
N ALA A 579 48.44 -26.42 -84.08
CA ALA A 579 49.23 -25.61 -83.15
C ALA A 579 50.64 -25.26 -83.68
N GLY A 580 50.78 -25.13 -85.02
CA GLY A 580 52.05 -24.88 -85.70
C GLY A 580 52.95 -26.11 -85.91
N VAL A 581 52.48 -27.32 -85.59
CA VAL A 581 53.21 -28.58 -85.77
C VAL A 581 52.34 -29.57 -86.55
N GLY A 582 52.30 -29.39 -87.87
CA GLY A 582 51.54 -30.25 -88.78
C GLY A 582 51.26 -29.55 -90.10
N VAL A 583 50.62 -30.26 -91.03
CA VAL A 583 50.05 -29.64 -92.24
C VAL A 583 48.59 -29.36 -91.93
N ALA A 584 48.25 -28.07 -91.82
CA ALA A 584 46.87 -27.65 -91.62
C ALA A 584 45.99 -28.17 -92.76
N GLY A 585 44.73 -28.46 -92.46
CA GLY A 585 43.78 -28.89 -93.49
C GLY A 585 43.68 -27.85 -94.63
N PRO A 586 43.38 -28.25 -95.88
CA PRO A 586 43.44 -27.33 -97.02
C PRO A 586 42.48 -26.11 -96.94
N GLY A 587 41.42 -26.16 -96.12
CA GLY A 587 40.47 -25.06 -95.90
C GLY A 587 40.71 -24.18 -94.66
N THR A 588 41.77 -24.41 -93.87
CA THR A 588 41.91 -23.83 -92.52
C THR A 588 42.26 -22.35 -92.46
N ASN A 589 42.83 -21.78 -93.53
CA ASN A 589 43.24 -20.37 -93.60
C ASN A 589 42.39 -19.55 -94.57
N ARG A 590 41.15 -20.01 -94.83
CA ARG A 590 40.30 -19.50 -95.90
C ARG A 590 38.94 -19.08 -95.34
N SER A 591 38.87 -17.86 -94.80
CA SER A 591 37.64 -17.23 -94.35
C SER A 591 36.88 -16.55 -95.50
N PHE A 592 35.58 -16.39 -95.33
CA PHE A 592 34.75 -15.52 -96.17
C PHE A 592 34.84 -14.08 -95.64
N ASP A 593 35.36 -13.17 -96.47
CA ASP A 593 35.38 -11.72 -96.20
C ASP A 593 34.32 -11.01 -97.04
N ASP A 594 33.05 -11.39 -96.84
CA ASP A 594 31.93 -10.93 -97.68
C ASP A 594 31.42 -9.53 -97.27
N PHE A 595 31.85 -9.03 -96.09
CA PHE A 595 31.40 -7.74 -95.52
C PHE A 595 32.54 -6.81 -95.05
N GLY A 596 33.81 -7.16 -95.29
CA GLY A 596 34.98 -6.45 -94.78
C GLY A 596 35.30 -6.86 -93.34
N GLN A 597 36.57 -7.10 -93.04
CA GLN A 597 37.06 -7.49 -91.73
C GLN A 597 36.75 -6.42 -90.65
N ALA A 598 35.57 -6.51 -90.04
CA ALA A 598 35.19 -5.70 -88.89
C ALA A 598 35.89 -6.24 -87.64
N GLY A 599 36.54 -5.34 -86.89
CA GLY A 599 37.30 -5.68 -85.69
C GLY A 599 36.48 -6.44 -84.63
N ASN A 600 37.12 -7.43 -84.00
CA ASN A 600 36.82 -8.05 -82.71
C ASN A 600 35.37 -8.50 -82.38
N GLY A 601 34.47 -8.63 -83.37
CA GLY A 601 33.07 -9.06 -83.14
C GLY A 601 32.74 -10.49 -83.53
N PHE A 602 33.62 -11.19 -84.25
CA PHE A 602 33.39 -12.55 -84.75
C PHE A 602 34.27 -13.54 -83.97
N GLY A 603 33.68 -14.66 -83.55
CA GLY A 603 34.38 -15.72 -82.82
C GLY A 603 35.45 -16.40 -83.68
N SER A 604 36.55 -16.83 -83.06
CA SER A 604 37.58 -17.65 -83.70
C SER A 604 37.13 -19.13 -83.74
N PRO A 605 37.65 -19.97 -84.66
CA PRO A 605 37.44 -21.44 -84.62
C PRO A 605 37.65 -22.04 -83.22
N SER A 606 38.60 -21.50 -82.45
CA SER A 606 38.96 -21.90 -81.10
C SER A 606 38.14 -21.26 -79.97
N ALA A 607 37.29 -20.26 -80.25
CA ALA A 607 36.44 -19.58 -79.27
C ALA A 607 35.20 -18.91 -79.92
N PRO A 608 34.16 -19.68 -80.28
CA PRO A 608 32.93 -19.15 -80.88
C PRO A 608 32.04 -18.44 -79.85
N LEU A 609 31.46 -17.28 -80.21
CA LEU A 609 30.56 -16.48 -79.36
C LEU A 609 29.06 -16.84 -79.51
N GLY A 610 28.71 -17.73 -80.44
CA GLY A 610 27.35 -18.20 -80.74
C GLY A 610 27.33 -19.07 -81.99
N ILE A 611 26.17 -19.62 -82.38
CA ILE A 611 26.00 -20.25 -83.71
C ILE A 611 26.12 -19.14 -84.77
N GLY A 612 26.89 -19.37 -85.85
CA GLY A 612 26.95 -18.44 -86.98
C GLY A 612 27.80 -17.17 -86.77
N THR A 613 28.54 -17.05 -85.66
CA THR A 613 29.41 -15.88 -85.41
C THR A 613 30.83 -16.03 -85.95
N GLY A 614 31.15 -17.12 -86.66
CA GLY A 614 32.47 -17.39 -87.26
C GLY A 614 32.46 -17.16 -88.78
N ASN A 615 33.60 -16.79 -89.36
CA ASN A 615 33.73 -16.49 -90.79
C ASN A 615 34.44 -17.59 -91.60
N ASP A 616 34.56 -18.80 -91.03
CA ASP A 616 35.25 -19.93 -91.65
C ASP A 616 34.43 -20.61 -92.76
N SER A 617 35.11 -21.29 -93.68
CA SER A 617 34.47 -22.06 -94.74
C SER A 617 33.96 -23.41 -94.23
N GLY A 618 32.65 -23.61 -94.18
CA GLY A 618 32.00 -24.86 -93.73
C GLY A 618 32.11 -26.06 -94.67
N VAL A 619 32.17 -25.77 -95.96
CA VAL A 619 32.44 -26.71 -97.04
C VAL A 619 33.64 -26.17 -97.78
N PHE A 620 34.66 -26.98 -97.95
CA PHE A 620 35.85 -26.62 -98.70
C PHE A 620 36.25 -27.76 -99.62
N PHE A 621 36.49 -27.44 -100.89
CA PHE A 621 37.07 -28.36 -101.86
C PHE A 621 38.16 -27.64 -102.63
N SER A 622 39.31 -28.28 -102.81
CA SER A 622 40.38 -27.79 -103.68
C SER A 622 40.77 -28.87 -104.67
N ASP A 623 41.04 -28.50 -105.92
CA ASP A 623 41.62 -29.44 -106.88
C ASP A 623 43.01 -29.94 -106.44
N ARG A 624 43.48 -31.06 -107.01
CA ARG A 624 44.78 -31.69 -106.68
C ARG A 624 45.99 -30.77 -106.89
N ASN A 625 45.84 -29.67 -107.64
CA ASN A 625 46.89 -28.72 -107.96
C ASN A 625 46.75 -27.40 -107.16
N GLY A 626 45.72 -27.26 -106.32
CA GLY A 626 45.42 -26.06 -105.53
C GLY A 626 45.04 -24.84 -106.37
N ASN A 627 44.61 -25.03 -107.62
CA ASN A 627 44.36 -23.92 -108.56
C ASN A 627 42.91 -23.42 -108.53
N THR A 628 41.97 -24.26 -108.08
CA THR A 628 40.55 -23.92 -107.94
C THR A 628 40.05 -24.38 -106.58
N ASP A 629 39.47 -23.45 -105.82
CA ASP A 629 38.79 -23.74 -104.57
C ASP A 629 37.29 -23.47 -104.72
N VAL A 630 36.46 -24.40 -104.25
CA VAL A 630 35.01 -24.19 -104.04
C VAL A 630 34.76 -24.14 -102.55
N ARG A 631 34.10 -23.08 -102.09
CA ARG A 631 33.81 -22.86 -100.68
C ARG A 631 32.32 -22.61 -100.50
N GLY A 632 31.78 -23.13 -99.41
CA GLY A 632 30.40 -22.88 -99.00
C GLY A 632 30.32 -22.76 -97.49
N ARG A 633 29.37 -21.98 -97.00
CA ARG A 633 29.05 -21.90 -95.57
C ARG A 633 27.55 -21.82 -95.40
N VAL A 634 27.05 -22.33 -94.29
CA VAL A 634 25.67 -22.18 -93.86
C VAL A 634 25.71 -21.70 -92.43
N GLU A 635 25.27 -20.47 -92.22
CA GLU A 635 25.21 -19.84 -90.90
C GLU A 635 23.75 -19.73 -90.47
N ASN A 636 23.51 -19.94 -89.18
CA ASN A 636 22.24 -19.55 -88.55
C ASN A 636 22.47 -18.16 -87.93
N LEU A 637 22.18 -17.10 -88.68
CA LEU A 637 22.49 -15.73 -88.28
C LEU A 637 21.42 -15.20 -87.33
N PHE A 638 21.81 -15.01 -86.07
CA PHE A 638 21.11 -14.14 -85.13
C PHE A 638 21.97 -12.89 -84.93
N ASP A 639 21.34 -11.71 -84.94
CA ASP A 639 22.07 -10.44 -84.72
C ASP A 639 22.70 -10.37 -83.32
N GLU A 640 22.15 -11.13 -82.35
CA GLU A 640 22.63 -11.28 -80.97
C GLU A 640 22.38 -12.72 -80.47
N SER A 641 23.14 -13.18 -79.46
CA SER A 641 22.91 -14.49 -78.82
C SER A 641 21.52 -14.55 -78.17
N LEU A 642 20.77 -15.64 -78.38
CA LEU A 642 19.46 -15.82 -77.76
C LEU A 642 19.58 -15.98 -76.24
N GLY A 643 18.78 -15.20 -75.51
CA GLY A 643 18.62 -15.29 -74.06
C GLY A 643 19.14 -14.08 -73.30
N ASN A 644 18.94 -14.10 -71.98
CA ASN A 644 19.40 -13.08 -71.03
C ASN A 644 20.14 -13.78 -69.88
N PRO A 645 21.40 -13.42 -69.55
CA PRO A 645 22.16 -14.02 -68.45
C PRO A 645 21.47 -13.95 -67.08
N ALA A 646 20.55 -13.01 -66.89
CA ALA A 646 19.77 -12.85 -65.66
C ALA A 646 18.55 -13.81 -65.56
N THR A 647 18.17 -14.48 -66.65
CA THR A 647 17.06 -15.46 -66.68
C THR A 647 17.49 -16.74 -67.41
N LEU A 648 17.10 -16.92 -68.68
CA LEU A 648 17.49 -18.05 -69.52
C LEU A 648 18.51 -17.62 -70.56
N ASP A 649 19.66 -18.28 -70.60
CA ASP A 649 20.66 -18.15 -71.66
C ASP A 649 20.66 -19.35 -72.62
N SER A 650 21.27 -19.19 -73.80
CA SER A 650 21.43 -20.26 -74.79
C SER A 650 22.45 -21.33 -74.39
N SER A 651 23.19 -21.17 -73.29
CA SER A 651 24.27 -22.10 -72.92
C SER A 651 23.77 -23.51 -72.57
N GLY A 652 24.57 -24.54 -72.88
CA GLY A 652 24.19 -25.94 -72.65
C GLY A 652 23.38 -26.57 -73.78
N GLY A 653 22.56 -27.59 -73.47
CA GLY A 653 21.81 -28.39 -74.45
C GLY A 653 22.60 -29.56 -75.02
N THR A 654 22.23 -30.02 -76.21
CA THR A 654 22.94 -31.10 -76.94
C THR A 654 23.61 -30.53 -78.17
N SER A 655 24.87 -30.90 -78.39
CA SER A 655 25.61 -30.62 -79.62
C SER A 655 26.12 -31.90 -80.27
N PHE A 656 25.94 -32.02 -81.59
CA PHE A 656 26.50 -33.07 -82.42
C PHE A 656 27.41 -32.45 -83.46
N GLN A 657 28.64 -32.94 -83.53
CA GLN A 657 29.62 -32.52 -84.52
C GLN A 657 29.88 -33.68 -85.49
N PHE A 658 29.78 -33.39 -86.78
CA PHE A 658 30.13 -34.32 -87.86
C PHE A 658 31.21 -33.69 -88.72
N ALA A 659 32.35 -34.36 -88.83
CA ALA A 659 33.48 -33.94 -89.64
C ALA A 659 33.78 -35.00 -90.70
N TYR A 660 33.95 -34.56 -91.94
CA TYR A 660 34.44 -35.37 -93.06
C TYR A 660 35.67 -34.71 -93.65
N LEU A 661 36.75 -35.49 -93.80
CA LEU A 661 38.08 -34.99 -94.18
C LEU A 661 38.67 -35.86 -95.30
N ASP A 662 38.77 -35.28 -96.49
CA ASP A 662 39.45 -35.82 -97.69
C ASP A 662 39.85 -34.62 -98.61
N ASP A 663 39.86 -34.79 -99.93
CA ASP A 663 39.92 -33.67 -100.90
C ASP A 663 38.79 -32.64 -100.69
N VAL A 664 37.66 -33.08 -100.09
CA VAL A 664 36.58 -32.23 -99.57
C VAL A 664 36.66 -32.22 -98.04
N GLN A 665 36.61 -31.03 -97.46
CA GLN A 665 36.42 -30.82 -96.03
C GLN A 665 35.00 -30.33 -95.76
N LEU A 666 34.33 -30.99 -94.82
CA LEU A 666 33.01 -30.62 -94.35
C LEU A 666 32.99 -30.77 -92.83
N GLU A 667 32.56 -29.73 -92.14
CA GLU A 667 32.16 -29.83 -90.74
C GLU A 667 30.76 -29.27 -90.54
N ALA A 668 29.95 -30.03 -89.83
CA ALA A 668 28.59 -29.68 -89.46
C ALA A 668 28.42 -29.82 -87.95
N ILE A 669 27.92 -28.77 -87.31
CA ILE A 669 27.57 -28.76 -85.90
C ILE A 669 26.09 -28.52 -85.75
N LEU A 670 25.38 -29.54 -85.28
CA LEU A 670 23.99 -29.39 -84.87
C LEU A 670 23.96 -29.05 -83.38
N ARG A 671 23.32 -27.95 -83.00
CA ARG A 671 23.07 -27.59 -81.61
C ARG A 671 21.56 -27.49 -81.38
N ALA A 672 21.11 -28.07 -80.28
CA ALA A 672 19.73 -28.02 -79.83
C ALA A 672 19.68 -27.72 -78.33
N VAL A 673 19.06 -26.60 -77.97
CA VAL A 673 18.86 -26.12 -76.61
C VAL A 673 17.38 -25.81 -76.44
N GLN A 674 16.77 -26.35 -75.39
CA GLN A 674 15.41 -25.99 -75.01
C GLN A 674 15.35 -25.87 -73.49
N LYS A 675 14.91 -24.70 -73.00
CA LYS A 675 14.77 -24.39 -71.58
C LYS A 675 13.38 -23.82 -71.33
N TYR A 676 12.82 -24.18 -70.18
CA TYR A 676 11.56 -23.66 -69.68
C TYR A 676 11.74 -23.35 -68.19
N GLU A 677 11.33 -22.16 -67.78
CA GLU A 677 11.36 -21.73 -66.39
C GLU A 677 10.00 -21.12 -66.02
N ARG A 678 9.53 -21.43 -64.81
CA ARG A 678 8.32 -20.85 -64.26
C ARG A 678 8.60 -20.38 -62.84
N THR A 679 8.41 -19.09 -62.62
CA THR A 679 8.62 -18.44 -61.33
C THR A 679 7.29 -17.90 -60.83
N ASN A 680 6.90 -18.32 -59.62
CA ASN A 680 5.71 -17.80 -58.94
C ASN A 680 6.17 -17.17 -57.63
N THR A 681 6.09 -15.85 -57.52
CA THR A 681 6.48 -15.10 -56.33
C THR A 681 5.25 -14.49 -55.69
N VAL A 682 5.05 -14.72 -54.38
CA VAL A 682 3.95 -14.14 -53.62
C VAL A 682 4.52 -13.30 -52.48
N THR A 683 4.18 -12.03 -52.47
CA THR A 683 4.54 -11.08 -51.41
C THR A 683 3.26 -10.65 -50.70
N ALA A 684 3.15 -10.93 -49.41
CA ALA A 684 1.91 -10.72 -48.64
C ALA A 684 2.14 -9.85 -47.39
N PRO A 685 2.27 -8.52 -47.52
CA PRO A 685 2.39 -7.63 -46.37
C PRO A 685 1.08 -7.60 -45.57
N ARG A 686 1.23 -7.53 -44.24
CA ARG A 686 0.12 -7.52 -43.27
C ARG A 686 0.34 -6.38 -42.29
N LEU A 687 -0.71 -5.59 -42.07
CA LEU A 687 -0.70 -4.44 -41.17
C LEU A 687 -1.91 -4.50 -40.25
N LEU A 688 -1.70 -4.25 -38.95
CA LEU A 688 -2.76 -4.08 -37.97
C LEU A 688 -2.85 -2.60 -37.62
N MET A 689 -4.03 -2.01 -37.80
CA MET A 689 -4.29 -0.59 -37.54
C MET A 689 -5.60 -0.41 -36.79
N HIS A 690 -5.81 0.73 -36.16
CA HIS A 690 -7.11 1.10 -35.62
C HIS A 690 -8.08 1.53 -36.72
N ASN A 691 -9.37 1.38 -36.49
CA ASN A 691 -10.40 1.90 -37.38
C ASN A 691 -10.21 3.41 -37.58
N THR A 692 -10.33 3.89 -38.81
CA THR A 692 -10.13 5.30 -39.24
C THR A 692 -8.70 5.85 -39.11
N GLN A 693 -7.72 5.03 -38.69
CA GLN A 693 -6.30 5.40 -38.71
C GLN A 693 -5.73 5.16 -40.12
N ARG A 694 -4.94 6.12 -40.63
CA ARG A 694 -4.10 5.90 -41.82
C ARG A 694 -2.76 5.32 -41.39
N ALA A 695 -2.31 4.24 -42.02
CA ALA A 695 -0.98 3.70 -41.75
C ALA A 695 -0.37 3.06 -43.00
N HIS A 696 0.96 3.06 -43.07
CA HIS A 696 1.68 2.51 -44.19
C HIS A 696 2.71 1.44 -43.79
N LEU A 697 3.06 0.59 -44.76
CA LEU A 697 4.16 -0.36 -44.72
C LEU A 697 4.99 -0.17 -45.99
N MET A 698 6.28 0.09 -45.82
CA MET A 698 7.22 0.23 -46.93
C MET A 698 8.34 -0.80 -46.85
N VAL A 699 8.55 -1.50 -47.96
CA VAL A 699 9.71 -2.39 -48.16
C VAL A 699 10.47 -1.84 -49.34
N LEU A 700 11.52 -1.09 -49.06
CA LEU A 700 12.31 -0.35 -50.05
C LEU A 700 13.76 -0.83 -50.03
N ASN A 701 14.34 -0.99 -51.21
CA ASN A 701 15.77 -1.02 -51.44
C ASN A 701 16.22 0.41 -51.77
N GLU A 702 17.22 0.90 -51.04
CA GLU A 702 17.78 2.24 -51.25
C GLU A 702 19.19 2.11 -51.80
N VAL A 703 19.40 2.61 -53.02
CA VAL A 703 20.71 2.64 -53.69
C VAL A 703 21.18 4.08 -53.76
N SER A 704 22.21 4.40 -53.00
CA SER A 704 22.90 5.68 -53.08
C SER A 704 23.74 5.76 -54.36
N TYR A 705 23.65 6.87 -55.08
CA TYR A 705 24.46 7.16 -56.26
C TYR A 705 25.03 8.57 -56.21
N VAL A 706 26.15 8.79 -56.90
CA VAL A 706 26.69 10.14 -57.06
C VAL A 706 25.90 10.83 -58.17
N LYS A 707 25.08 11.81 -57.79
CA LYS A 707 24.24 12.57 -58.72
C LYS A 707 25.05 13.62 -59.47
N ASP A 708 25.93 14.31 -58.75
CA ASP A 708 26.74 15.40 -59.27
C ASP A 708 28.02 15.56 -58.44
N PHE A 709 28.89 16.48 -58.84
CA PHE A 709 30.06 16.90 -58.06
C PHE A 709 30.04 18.41 -57.87
N ASP A 710 30.17 18.87 -56.64
CA ASP A 710 30.48 20.28 -56.39
C ASP A 710 31.99 20.48 -56.55
N VAL A 711 32.37 21.45 -57.37
CA VAL A 711 33.77 21.69 -57.72
C VAL A 711 34.17 23.07 -57.24
N GLU A 712 34.87 23.12 -56.11
CA GLU A 712 35.51 24.34 -55.65
C GLU A 712 36.86 24.53 -56.36
N ILE A 713 36.96 25.60 -57.15
CA ILE A 713 38.19 25.93 -57.87
C ILE A 713 39.04 26.86 -57.00
N ALA A 714 40.07 26.30 -56.34
CA ALA A 714 41.17 27.08 -55.75
C ALA A 714 42.36 27.14 -56.72
N GLN A 715 43.18 28.19 -56.64
CA GLN A 715 44.24 28.56 -57.62
C GLN A 715 45.29 27.46 -57.98
N ALA A 716 45.28 26.29 -57.34
CA ALA A 716 46.20 25.18 -57.64
C ALA A 716 45.64 23.77 -57.35
N SER A 717 44.34 23.60 -57.04
CA SER A 717 43.75 22.28 -56.80
C SER A 717 42.25 22.29 -57.09
N THR A 718 41.78 21.30 -57.85
CA THR A 718 40.36 20.99 -58.02
C THR A 718 40.01 19.84 -57.07
N ILE A 719 39.26 20.13 -56.02
CA ILE A 719 38.66 19.10 -55.15
C ILE A 719 37.20 19.00 -55.59
N ALA A 720 36.81 17.81 -56.02
CA ALA A 720 35.44 17.51 -56.42
C ALA A 720 34.77 16.78 -55.26
N ASP A 721 33.80 17.43 -54.62
CA ASP A 721 33.02 16.84 -53.54
C ASP A 721 31.78 16.16 -54.14
N PRO A 722 31.63 14.83 -54.01
CA PRO A 722 30.50 14.12 -54.62
C PRO A 722 29.20 14.46 -53.90
N VAL A 723 28.20 14.90 -54.66
CA VAL A 723 26.82 15.07 -54.21
C VAL A 723 26.12 13.72 -54.34
N ILE A 724 25.80 13.11 -53.20
CA ILE A 724 25.13 11.81 -53.12
C ILE A 724 23.61 12.01 -53.14
N ASP A 725 22.92 11.28 -54.00
CA ASP A 725 21.46 11.16 -54.02
C ASP A 725 21.05 9.68 -53.94
N LYS A 726 19.76 9.39 -53.74
CA LYS A 726 19.27 8.05 -53.42
C LYS A 726 18.14 7.64 -54.36
N ILE A 727 18.30 6.51 -55.03
CA ILE A 727 17.22 5.84 -55.77
C ILE A 727 16.56 4.84 -54.84
N ARG A 728 15.24 4.89 -54.75
CA ARG A 728 14.44 3.95 -53.94
C ARG A 728 13.61 3.08 -54.87
N GLU A 729 13.69 1.78 -54.67
CA GLU A 729 12.92 0.76 -55.38
C GLU A 729 12.18 -0.11 -54.36
N GLY A 730 10.89 -0.37 -54.54
CA GLY A 730 10.18 -1.29 -53.66
C GLY A 730 8.67 -1.09 -53.64
N VAL A 731 8.04 -1.56 -52.57
CA VAL A 731 6.58 -1.54 -52.40
C VAL A 731 6.22 -0.67 -51.20
N ILE A 732 5.30 0.27 -51.42
CA ILE A 732 4.65 1.03 -50.35
C ILE A 732 3.17 0.66 -50.37
N LEU A 733 2.67 0.17 -49.24
CA LEU A 733 1.25 -0.04 -48.96
C LEU A 733 0.82 1.06 -48.00
N ASP A 734 -0.05 1.96 -48.43
CA ASP A 734 -0.67 3.01 -47.62
C ASP A 734 -2.18 2.78 -47.58
N VAL A 735 -2.76 2.72 -46.38
CA VAL A 735 -4.16 2.33 -46.17
C VAL A 735 -4.87 3.29 -45.24
#